data_AF-A0A9X7JZR3-F1
#
_entry.id   AF-A0A9X7JZR3-F1
#
_cell.length_a   1.000
_cell.length_b   1.000
_cell.length_c   1.000
_cell.angle_alpha   90.00
_cell.angle_beta   90.00
_cell.angle_gamma   90.00
#
_symmetry.space_group_name_H-M   'P 1'
#
loop_
_entity.id
_entity.type
_entity.pdbx_description
1 polymer ?
#
loop_
_entity_poly.entity_id
_entity_poly.type
_entity_poly.pdbx_seq_one_letter_code
_entity_poly.pdbx_strand_id
1 'polypeptide(L)'
;MLPNEIYPLKHLSVRVPWHDQGWNGTICSNPAKNTSCLKLRRIEELKDEKLESKYAGMSIEELSQDVWPCCVAERGMFMAPFDYVKVVDHPYKESSKETHGHFKATPLRFPAYSAAVIPFRWMLKSSINELKKYYPLDVDESREPKLPFPSNWWQEKTNQETLLNSFMNHIQVGSLIFFYAKQIPFVEETRRVLIGVARVKHIGELTEYQYATKSPSLRAMLWERMVQHTLRPNFRDGFLLPYQELFTYAEKHSEINVAECIAFAPEERMAEFSYASEHVSNDSAIECLIELAKSLEKMKKYIRGPWDECLKWIDDRLSEIWKLRGPYPGLGACFTAMGISLGTFVARALEQHFTENADIWPLVDAMFESPKDYLPSYLAKQVTPELSRMWKQMTSERKELVKLLSRMELSNEQATVVFVQSERKKKEIHAADNDILKNPYILYEQTRLQLEPIPIWTIDKAMFPNEALLETYPFLREGSLDSKYDIRRVRALVVYVLEQAASNGDTLLPFEEIVRQIRNLPIVPDCELHEDLLTSIETDLQQEIIIVEMADGSKAYQLKRLYEMGQLIREKVEKRLKGARISISADWRALLDEKLGGPIQIADPYEAEKEEMARTEKAAILKELAESRISVLIGPAGTGKTTLLSTLISHPEIQQGDVLLLAPTGKARVRMEEVSKTLKIKAYTLAQFLGRTNRYDYQNFRYQLINAKGEKHAQTVIVDEASMLTEEMMAALFEALEGVQRFIFVGDPRQLPPIGAGRPFVDLVNYLTPDNVESMFPKVGKGYGQLTIPRRQSSETGGERDDLRLAQWFSRSSVHPADDEYFDETNFSVS
;
A
#
# COMPACT_ATOMS: atom_id res chain seq x y z
N MET A 1 -18.33 -3.19 32.42
CA MET A 1 -18.09 -2.14 31.41
C MET A 1 -17.47 -0.95 32.11
N LEU A 2 -16.43 -0.35 31.52
CA LEU A 2 -15.85 0.90 32.03
C LEU A 2 -16.85 2.05 31.82
N PRO A 3 -16.87 3.09 32.66
CA PRO A 3 -17.64 4.31 32.40
C PRO A 3 -17.27 4.89 31.02
N ASN A 4 -18.25 5.40 30.27
CA ASN A 4 -18.01 5.99 28.94
C ASN A 4 -16.99 7.15 28.95
N GLU A 5 -16.78 7.80 30.11
CA GLU A 5 -15.91 8.96 30.28
C GLU A 5 -14.39 8.67 30.19
N ILE A 6 -13.98 7.39 30.11
CA ILE A 6 -12.57 6.97 30.15
C ILE A 6 -12.05 6.49 28.78
N TYR A 7 -12.89 6.39 27.74
CA TYR A 7 -12.41 6.00 26.42
C TYR A 7 -11.75 7.19 25.70
N PRO A 8 -10.56 7.01 25.07
CA PRO A 8 -9.97 8.06 24.28
C PRO A 8 -10.83 8.31 23.04
N LEU A 9 -11.24 9.56 22.83
CA LEU A 9 -12.13 9.91 21.72
C LEU A 9 -11.40 9.76 20.38
N LYS A 10 -12.12 9.23 19.39
CA LYS A 10 -11.66 8.99 18.01
C LYS A 10 -12.70 9.47 17.00
N HIS A 11 -12.32 9.40 15.73
CA HIS A 11 -13.14 9.67 14.56
C HIS A 11 -13.41 8.39 13.78
N LEU A 12 -14.19 8.47 12.70
CA LEU A 12 -14.57 7.31 11.89
C LEU A 12 -14.10 7.46 10.44
N SER A 13 -13.66 6.36 9.85
CA SER A 13 -13.65 6.19 8.39
C SER A 13 -14.78 5.26 7.99
N VAL A 14 -15.42 5.53 6.85
CA VAL A 14 -16.45 4.66 6.27
C VAL A 14 -16.20 4.49 4.78
N ARG A 15 -16.03 3.23 4.35
CA ARG A 15 -15.80 2.89 2.96
C ARG A 15 -17.11 2.89 2.17
N VAL A 16 -17.11 3.60 1.06
CA VAL A 16 -18.22 3.66 0.10
C VAL A 16 -17.73 3.27 -1.31
N PRO A 17 -18.55 2.63 -2.14
CA PRO A 17 -18.25 2.46 -3.57
C PRO A 17 -18.32 3.82 -4.28
N TRP A 18 -17.66 3.97 -5.42
CA TRP A 18 -17.97 5.09 -6.30
C TRP A 18 -19.41 5.01 -6.81
N HIS A 19 -20.11 6.16 -6.85
CA HIS A 19 -21.50 6.26 -7.30
C HIS A 19 -21.70 7.52 -8.15
N ASP A 20 -22.21 7.35 -9.37
CA ASP A 20 -22.30 8.44 -10.36
C ASP A 20 -23.35 9.50 -10.00
N GLN A 21 -24.31 9.14 -9.14
CA GLN A 21 -25.41 10.02 -8.68
C GLN A 21 -25.23 10.52 -7.24
N GLY A 22 -23.99 10.67 -6.76
CA GLY A 22 -23.73 11.30 -5.46
C GLY A 22 -24.31 10.56 -4.25
N TRP A 23 -24.46 9.22 -4.35
CA TRP A 23 -24.91 8.34 -3.26
C TRP A 23 -26.30 8.65 -2.67
N ASN A 24 -27.13 9.41 -3.39
CA ASN A 24 -28.35 10.05 -2.92
C ASN A 24 -29.57 9.11 -2.77
N GLY A 25 -29.38 7.80 -2.78
CA GLY A 25 -30.48 6.82 -2.75
C GLY A 25 -31.01 6.43 -4.13
N THR A 26 -30.33 6.76 -5.22
CA THR A 26 -30.69 6.33 -6.58
C THR A 26 -29.76 5.25 -7.11
N ILE A 27 -30.18 4.56 -8.17
CA ILE A 27 -29.28 3.73 -8.99
C ILE A 27 -28.37 4.66 -9.82
N CYS A 28 -27.11 4.28 -10.06
CA CYS A 28 -26.20 5.03 -10.94
C CYS A 28 -26.87 5.36 -12.28
N SER A 29 -26.53 6.51 -12.86
CA SER A 29 -27.04 6.94 -14.18
C SER A 29 -26.52 6.07 -15.32
N ASN A 30 -25.31 5.52 -15.18
CA ASN A 30 -24.78 4.57 -16.15
C ASN A 30 -24.08 3.40 -15.43
N PRO A 31 -24.85 2.45 -14.85
CA PRO A 31 -24.30 1.38 -14.04
C PRO A 31 -23.27 0.54 -14.80
N ALA A 32 -23.50 0.26 -16.09
CA ALA A 32 -22.58 -0.53 -16.92
C ALA A 32 -21.20 0.15 -17.09
N LYS A 33 -21.13 1.48 -17.12
CA LYS A 33 -19.86 2.22 -17.23
C LYS A 33 -19.16 2.46 -15.90
N ASN A 34 -19.84 2.28 -14.76
CA ASN A 34 -19.21 2.41 -13.45
C ASN A 34 -18.38 1.15 -13.13
N THR A 35 -17.15 1.13 -13.62
CA THR A 35 -16.16 0.08 -13.33
C THR A 35 -15.44 0.33 -12.00
N SER A 36 -15.38 1.58 -11.52
CA SER A 36 -14.71 1.94 -10.27
C SER A 36 -15.34 1.25 -9.05
N CYS A 37 -16.66 1.02 -9.05
CA CYS A 37 -17.32 0.29 -7.96
C CYS A 37 -16.94 -1.20 -7.90
N LEU A 38 -16.49 -1.79 -9.01
CA LEU A 38 -16.07 -3.20 -9.09
C LEU A 38 -14.81 -3.49 -8.26
N LYS A 39 -14.07 -2.46 -7.84
CA LYS A 39 -12.95 -2.62 -6.91
C LYS A 39 -13.36 -3.25 -5.57
N LEU A 40 -14.66 -3.21 -5.24
CA LEU A 40 -15.24 -3.97 -4.14
C LEU A 40 -15.70 -5.33 -4.64
N ARG A 41 -15.02 -6.39 -4.19
CA ARG A 41 -15.29 -7.78 -4.55
C ARG A 41 -16.78 -8.18 -4.50
N ARG A 42 -17.55 -7.71 -3.51
CA ARG A 42 -18.98 -8.01 -3.43
C ARG A 42 -19.77 -7.43 -4.61
N ILE A 43 -19.41 -6.24 -5.06
CA ILE A 43 -20.02 -5.60 -6.23
C ILE A 43 -19.59 -6.35 -7.48
N GLU A 44 -18.30 -6.63 -7.63
CA GLU A 44 -17.77 -7.45 -8.74
C GLU A 44 -18.50 -8.79 -8.90
N GLU A 45 -18.78 -9.48 -7.80
CA GLU A 45 -19.44 -10.79 -7.81
C GLU A 45 -20.97 -10.73 -8.03
N LEU A 46 -21.63 -9.63 -7.65
CA LEU A 46 -23.10 -9.56 -7.57
C LEU A 46 -23.77 -8.51 -8.46
N LYS A 47 -23.00 -7.65 -9.15
CA LYS A 47 -23.57 -6.60 -9.99
C LYS A 47 -24.31 -7.21 -11.18
N ASP A 48 -25.58 -6.86 -11.33
CA ASP A 48 -26.38 -7.20 -12.51
C ASP A 48 -26.50 -5.96 -13.40
N GLU A 49 -25.59 -5.83 -14.35
CA GLU A 49 -25.53 -4.66 -15.23
C GLU A 49 -26.80 -4.45 -16.05
N LYS A 50 -27.47 -5.54 -16.45
CA LYS A 50 -28.70 -5.44 -17.26
C LYS A 50 -29.86 -4.92 -16.41
N LEU A 51 -30.01 -5.46 -15.20
CA LEU A 51 -31.05 -5.04 -14.28
C LEU A 51 -30.81 -3.60 -13.79
N GLU A 52 -29.59 -3.30 -13.33
CA GLU A 52 -29.25 -1.96 -12.86
C GLU A 52 -29.41 -0.91 -13.97
N SER A 53 -28.98 -1.21 -15.20
CA SER A 53 -29.14 -0.28 -16.34
C SER A 53 -30.60 -0.04 -16.72
N LYS A 54 -31.48 -1.02 -16.54
CA LYS A 54 -32.93 -0.88 -16.80
C LYS A 54 -33.58 0.17 -15.89
N TYR A 55 -33.11 0.30 -14.66
CA TYR A 55 -33.65 1.21 -13.65
C TYR A 55 -32.67 2.36 -13.32
N ALA A 56 -31.73 2.65 -14.22
CA ALA A 56 -30.71 3.67 -14.03
C ALA A 56 -31.33 5.03 -13.64
N GLY A 57 -30.76 5.67 -12.62
CA GLY A 57 -31.22 6.96 -12.09
C GLY A 57 -32.50 6.92 -11.25
N MET A 58 -33.19 5.79 -11.14
CA MET A 58 -34.40 5.69 -10.29
C MET A 58 -34.04 5.62 -8.80
N SER A 59 -34.90 6.21 -7.96
CA SER A 59 -34.78 6.15 -6.51
C SER A 59 -35.10 4.75 -6.00
N ILE A 60 -34.31 4.22 -5.07
CA ILE A 60 -34.60 2.92 -4.44
C ILE A 60 -35.87 2.97 -3.56
N GLU A 61 -36.32 4.16 -3.16
CA GLU A 61 -37.59 4.36 -2.43
C GLU A 61 -38.81 3.94 -3.27
N GLU A 62 -38.69 4.07 -4.59
CA GLU A 62 -39.75 3.77 -5.55
C GLU A 62 -39.66 2.33 -6.09
N LEU A 63 -38.62 1.59 -5.71
CA LEU A 63 -38.31 0.26 -6.21
C LEU A 63 -38.50 -0.82 -5.15
N SER A 64 -38.89 -2.01 -5.59
CA SER A 64 -38.90 -3.20 -4.74
C SER A 64 -37.47 -3.68 -4.45
N GLN A 65 -37.25 -4.30 -3.28
CA GLN A 65 -35.91 -4.68 -2.81
C GLN A 65 -35.19 -5.68 -3.69
N ASP A 66 -35.93 -6.51 -4.45
CA ASP A 66 -35.38 -7.46 -5.43
C ASP A 66 -34.71 -6.77 -6.62
N VAL A 67 -34.97 -5.48 -6.82
CA VAL A 67 -34.42 -4.65 -7.89
C VAL A 67 -33.30 -3.72 -7.39
N TRP A 68 -33.08 -3.64 -6.08
CA TRP A 68 -32.06 -2.76 -5.50
C TRP A 68 -30.65 -3.14 -5.99
N PRO A 69 -29.81 -2.15 -6.32
CA PRO A 69 -28.47 -2.42 -6.82
C PRO A 69 -27.59 -2.99 -5.70
N CYS A 70 -26.59 -3.81 -6.08
CA CYS A 70 -25.71 -4.48 -5.13
C CYS A 70 -24.95 -3.50 -4.20
N CYS A 71 -24.75 -2.26 -4.66
CA CYS A 71 -24.08 -1.20 -3.91
C CYS A 71 -24.86 -0.73 -2.66
N VAL A 72 -26.16 -1.02 -2.53
CA VAL A 72 -26.93 -0.77 -1.29
C VAL A 72 -26.31 -1.51 -0.10
N ALA A 73 -25.83 -2.74 -0.32
CA ALA A 73 -25.15 -3.53 0.72
C ALA A 73 -23.74 -3.04 1.04
N GLU A 74 -23.17 -2.18 0.19
CA GLU A 74 -21.83 -1.61 0.35
C GLU A 74 -21.87 -0.12 0.76
N ARG A 75 -22.97 0.34 1.37
CA ARG A 75 -23.16 1.73 1.85
C ARG A 75 -23.21 2.76 0.71
N GLY A 76 -23.62 2.35 -0.49
CA GLY A 76 -23.78 3.24 -1.65
C GLY A 76 -24.89 4.29 -1.53
N MET A 77 -25.70 4.25 -0.46
CA MET A 77 -26.89 5.10 -0.25
C MET A 77 -26.76 6.01 0.96
N PHE A 78 -25.54 6.31 1.43
CA PHE A 78 -25.36 7.05 2.68
C PHE A 78 -25.90 8.50 2.61
N MET A 79 -26.07 9.05 1.41
CA MET A 79 -26.67 10.36 1.19
C MET A 79 -28.19 10.31 0.93
N ALA A 80 -28.83 9.15 1.06
CA ALA A 80 -30.27 9.01 0.88
C ALA A 80 -31.05 9.95 1.83
N PRO A 81 -31.97 10.80 1.33
CA PRO A 81 -32.72 11.74 2.14
C PRO A 81 -33.94 11.13 2.84
N PHE A 82 -34.16 9.83 2.66
CA PHE A 82 -35.29 9.07 3.18
C PHE A 82 -34.81 7.85 3.97
N ASP A 83 -35.73 7.31 4.78
CA ASP A 83 -35.51 6.06 5.49
C ASP A 83 -35.80 4.86 4.59
N TYR A 84 -35.02 3.80 4.72
CA TYR A 84 -35.35 2.52 4.10
C TYR A 84 -35.04 1.35 5.04
N VAL A 85 -35.67 0.20 4.80
CA VAL A 85 -35.45 -1.01 5.61
C VAL A 85 -34.88 -2.08 4.71
N LYS A 86 -33.70 -2.59 5.04
CA LYS A 86 -33.10 -3.73 4.36
C LYS A 86 -33.33 -4.98 5.18
N VAL A 87 -33.79 -6.06 4.54
CA VAL A 87 -33.87 -7.37 5.20
C VAL A 87 -32.50 -8.05 5.10
N VAL A 88 -31.97 -8.51 6.24
CA VAL A 88 -30.65 -9.14 6.33
C VAL A 88 -30.78 -10.58 6.83
N ASP A 89 -30.21 -11.52 6.07
CA ASP A 89 -30.07 -12.91 6.46
C ASP A 89 -28.66 -13.21 7.02
N HIS A 90 -28.59 -14.15 7.97
CA HIS A 90 -27.31 -14.60 8.50
C HIS A 90 -26.49 -15.30 7.39
N PRO A 91 -25.20 -14.97 7.17
CA PRO A 91 -24.41 -15.52 6.07
C PRO A 91 -24.31 -17.05 6.04
N TYR A 92 -24.38 -17.69 7.21
CA TYR A 92 -24.32 -19.15 7.35
C TYR A 92 -25.68 -19.86 7.42
N LYS A 93 -26.80 -19.12 7.29
CA LYS A 93 -28.15 -19.70 7.40
C LYS A 93 -28.38 -20.86 6.43
N GLU A 94 -28.02 -20.68 5.17
CA GLU A 94 -28.21 -21.71 4.13
C GLU A 94 -27.07 -22.73 4.07
N SER A 95 -25.83 -22.30 4.29
CA SER A 95 -24.64 -23.17 4.21
C SER A 95 -24.40 -24.01 5.47
N SER A 96 -24.98 -23.64 6.62
CA SER A 96 -24.89 -24.39 7.87
C SER A 96 -26.23 -24.45 8.62
N LYS A 97 -27.20 -25.13 8.01
CA LYS A 97 -28.59 -25.21 8.51
C LYS A 97 -28.71 -25.78 9.93
N GLU A 98 -27.86 -26.72 10.33
CA GLU A 98 -27.90 -27.32 11.67
C GLU A 98 -27.57 -26.32 12.78
N THR A 99 -26.61 -25.42 12.54
CA THR A 99 -26.13 -24.46 13.55
C THR A 99 -26.74 -23.08 13.39
N HIS A 100 -27.13 -22.68 12.16
CA HIS A 100 -27.62 -21.34 11.83
C HIS A 100 -28.99 -21.32 11.12
N GLY A 101 -29.63 -22.47 10.88
CA GLY A 101 -30.92 -22.51 10.18
C GLY A 101 -32.07 -21.87 10.97
N HIS A 102 -31.91 -21.67 12.28
CA HIS A 102 -32.90 -21.00 13.13
C HIS A 102 -32.87 -19.47 13.04
N PHE A 103 -31.88 -18.87 12.37
CA PHE A 103 -31.85 -17.43 12.13
C PHE A 103 -32.93 -17.02 11.12
N LYS A 104 -33.73 -16.02 11.48
CA LYS A 104 -34.71 -15.40 10.59
C LYS A 104 -34.14 -14.18 9.89
N ALA A 105 -34.77 -13.87 8.77
CA ALA A 105 -34.52 -12.64 8.05
C ALA A 105 -34.84 -11.46 8.98
N THR A 106 -33.88 -10.58 9.22
CA THR A 106 -33.96 -9.51 10.22
C THR A 106 -34.09 -8.17 9.50
N PRO A 107 -35.16 -7.38 9.75
CA PRO A 107 -35.27 -6.04 9.18
C PRO A 107 -34.30 -5.10 9.89
N LEU A 108 -33.46 -4.41 9.10
CA LEU A 108 -32.51 -3.41 9.56
C LEU A 108 -32.91 -2.06 8.95
N ARG A 109 -33.27 -1.09 9.78
CA ARG A 109 -33.64 0.27 9.35
C ARG A 109 -32.38 1.10 9.09
N PHE A 110 -32.35 1.78 7.97
CA PHE A 110 -31.37 2.79 7.56
C PHE A 110 -32.07 4.16 7.60
N PRO A 111 -31.80 4.98 8.63
CA PRO A 111 -32.34 6.34 8.68
C PRO A 111 -31.81 7.22 7.54
N ALA A 112 -32.56 8.26 7.18
CA ALA A 112 -32.10 9.29 6.27
C ALA A 112 -30.74 9.87 6.69
N TYR A 113 -29.85 10.07 5.71
CA TYR A 113 -28.48 10.55 5.89
C TYR A 113 -27.71 9.76 6.95
N SER A 114 -27.60 8.45 6.73
CA SER A 114 -26.88 7.54 7.62
C SER A 114 -25.99 6.57 6.86
N ALA A 115 -24.93 6.12 7.54
CA ALA A 115 -24.07 5.07 7.04
C ALA A 115 -24.04 3.89 8.01
N ALA A 116 -23.97 2.68 7.47
CA ALA A 116 -23.72 1.49 8.25
C ALA A 116 -22.24 1.44 8.63
N VAL A 117 -21.94 1.63 9.92
CA VAL A 117 -20.60 1.45 10.47
C VAL A 117 -20.39 -0.02 10.78
N ILE A 118 -19.36 -0.61 10.20
CA ILE A 118 -19.04 -2.05 10.33
C ILE A 118 -17.55 -2.18 10.68
N PRO A 119 -17.19 -2.45 11.94
CA PRO A 119 -15.80 -2.62 12.37
C PRO A 119 -15.29 -4.01 11.98
N PHE A 120 -15.16 -4.24 10.68
CA PHE A 120 -14.92 -5.57 10.09
C PHE A 120 -13.65 -6.25 10.65
N ARG A 121 -12.56 -5.49 10.84
CA ARG A 121 -11.32 -5.97 11.45
C ARG A 121 -11.53 -6.52 12.87
N TRP A 122 -12.38 -5.86 13.65
CA TRP A 122 -12.65 -6.22 15.04
C TRP A 122 -13.40 -7.54 15.17
N MET A 123 -14.13 -7.93 14.14
CA MET A 123 -14.87 -9.19 14.10
C MET A 123 -13.99 -10.39 13.70
N LEU A 124 -12.76 -10.17 13.24
CA LEU A 124 -11.79 -11.23 12.94
C LEU A 124 -11.20 -11.82 14.23
N LYS A 125 -11.21 -13.14 14.35
CA LYS A 125 -10.52 -13.85 15.43
C LYS A 125 -9.01 -13.62 15.39
N SER A 126 -8.41 -13.55 14.20
CA SER A 126 -6.96 -13.31 14.05
C SER A 126 -6.52 -11.94 14.55
N SER A 127 -7.41 -10.94 14.56
CA SER A 127 -7.08 -9.58 15.00
C SER A 127 -7.17 -9.38 16.51
N ILE A 128 -7.74 -10.34 17.27
CA ILE A 128 -8.03 -10.10 18.68
C ILE A 128 -6.81 -9.88 19.55
N ASN A 129 -5.72 -10.63 19.30
CA ASN A 129 -4.50 -10.54 20.09
C ASN A 129 -3.86 -9.17 19.95
N GLU A 130 -3.96 -8.59 18.76
CA GLU A 130 -3.49 -7.24 18.48
C GLU A 130 -4.40 -6.20 19.14
N LEU A 131 -5.73 -6.32 18.96
CA LEU A 131 -6.68 -5.37 19.56
C LEU A 131 -6.61 -5.35 21.09
N LYS A 132 -6.40 -6.51 21.74
CA LYS A 132 -6.21 -6.60 23.20
C LYS A 132 -4.97 -5.84 23.71
N LYS A 133 -3.99 -5.53 22.86
CA LYS A 133 -2.85 -4.67 23.22
C LYS A 133 -3.25 -3.20 23.38
N TYR A 134 -4.34 -2.78 22.76
CA TYR A 134 -4.77 -1.39 22.67
C TYR A 134 -6.07 -1.13 23.44
N TYR A 135 -6.92 -2.15 23.55
CA TYR A 135 -8.27 -2.05 24.09
C TYR A 135 -8.52 -3.11 25.15
N PRO A 136 -9.25 -2.79 26.24
CA PRO A 136 -9.58 -3.72 27.31
C PRO A 136 -10.75 -4.61 26.87
N LEU A 137 -10.49 -5.55 25.95
CA LEU A 137 -11.49 -6.43 25.36
C LEU A 137 -11.65 -7.72 26.16
N ASP A 138 -12.85 -7.93 26.71
CA ASP A 138 -13.22 -9.15 27.43
C ASP A 138 -14.02 -10.10 26.53
N VAL A 139 -13.34 -10.68 25.54
CA VAL A 139 -13.88 -11.76 24.70
C VAL A 139 -13.39 -13.12 25.18
N ASP A 140 -14.29 -14.10 25.15
CA ASP A 140 -14.12 -15.43 25.72
C ASP A 140 -14.37 -16.50 24.65
N GLU A 141 -13.29 -17.19 24.27
CA GLU A 141 -13.33 -18.22 23.24
C GLU A 141 -14.12 -19.46 23.66
N SER A 142 -14.29 -19.70 24.97
CA SER A 142 -15.07 -20.83 25.47
C SER A 142 -16.57 -20.71 25.18
N ARG A 143 -17.05 -19.49 24.87
CA ARG A 143 -18.44 -19.22 24.47
C ARG A 143 -18.71 -19.51 22.99
N GLU A 144 -17.66 -19.61 22.18
CA GLU A 144 -17.82 -19.80 20.74
C GLU A 144 -18.43 -21.18 20.42
N PRO A 145 -19.37 -21.24 19.46
CA PRO A 145 -19.99 -22.50 19.08
C PRO A 145 -18.97 -23.45 18.44
N LYS A 146 -19.13 -24.75 18.70
CA LYS A 146 -18.38 -25.79 17.97
C LYS A 146 -18.97 -25.93 16.57
N LEU A 147 -18.29 -25.37 15.59
CA LEU A 147 -18.69 -25.45 14.18
C LEU A 147 -18.02 -26.63 13.48
N PRO A 148 -18.69 -27.26 12.48
CA PRO A 148 -18.10 -28.32 11.67
C PRO A 148 -17.05 -27.82 10.66
N PHE A 149 -16.74 -26.52 10.67
CA PHE A 149 -15.77 -25.86 9.81
C PHE A 149 -15.00 -24.80 10.61
N PRO A 150 -13.76 -24.46 10.20
CA PRO A 150 -13.04 -23.35 10.80
C PRO A 150 -13.72 -22.02 10.43
N SER A 151 -14.13 -21.25 11.43
CA SER A 151 -14.61 -19.88 11.24
C SER A 151 -13.55 -18.89 11.70
N ASN A 152 -13.25 -17.92 10.85
CA ASN A 152 -12.35 -16.81 11.15
C ASN A 152 -13.05 -15.68 11.95
N TRP A 153 -14.35 -15.80 12.22
CA TRP A 153 -15.18 -14.73 12.76
C TRP A 153 -15.77 -15.11 14.11
N TRP A 154 -15.84 -14.15 15.04
CA TRP A 154 -16.61 -14.30 16.27
C TRP A 154 -18.10 -14.52 15.97
N GLN A 155 -18.69 -15.57 16.52
CA GLN A 155 -20.08 -15.95 16.23
C GLN A 155 -21.03 -15.64 17.39
N GLU A 156 -20.56 -15.78 18.63
CA GLU A 156 -21.43 -15.71 19.80
C GLU A 156 -21.78 -14.25 20.16
N LYS A 157 -23.06 -14.02 20.46
CA LYS A 157 -23.66 -12.70 20.75
C LYS A 157 -22.84 -11.86 21.71
N THR A 158 -22.50 -12.37 22.90
CA THR A 158 -21.83 -11.62 23.96
C THR A 158 -20.45 -11.14 23.50
N ASN A 159 -19.69 -12.02 22.84
CA ASN A 159 -18.40 -11.64 22.24
C ASN A 159 -18.58 -10.53 21.18
N GLN A 160 -19.58 -10.67 20.31
CA GLN A 160 -19.88 -9.67 19.28
C GLN A 160 -20.32 -8.33 19.90
N GLU A 161 -21.19 -8.33 20.91
CA GLU A 161 -21.62 -7.13 21.63
C GLU A 161 -20.44 -6.43 22.30
N THR A 162 -19.54 -7.17 22.95
CA THR A 162 -18.32 -6.61 23.55
C THR A 162 -17.48 -5.88 22.50
N LEU A 163 -17.23 -6.51 21.35
CA LEU A 163 -16.41 -5.93 20.28
C LEU A 163 -17.07 -4.69 19.65
N LEU A 164 -18.34 -4.82 19.26
CA LEU A 164 -19.09 -3.75 18.59
C LEU A 164 -19.31 -2.53 19.50
N ASN A 165 -19.61 -2.74 20.78
CA ASN A 165 -19.72 -1.64 21.74
C ASN A 165 -18.36 -1.03 22.07
N SER A 166 -17.31 -1.84 22.25
CA SER A 166 -15.97 -1.31 22.53
C SER A 166 -15.47 -0.42 21.40
N PHE A 167 -15.71 -0.80 20.14
CA PHE A 167 -15.42 0.06 19.00
C PHE A 167 -16.17 1.40 19.10
N MET A 168 -17.47 1.36 19.33
CA MET A 168 -18.31 2.57 19.30
C MET A 168 -18.17 3.47 20.53
N ASN A 169 -17.70 2.97 21.66
CA ASN A 169 -17.46 3.78 22.87
C ASN A 169 -16.37 4.84 22.69
N HIS A 170 -15.56 4.75 21.63
CA HIS A 170 -14.57 5.78 21.27
C HIS A 170 -15.17 6.91 20.42
N ILE A 171 -16.44 6.80 20.00
CA ILE A 171 -17.11 7.75 19.10
C ILE A 171 -18.24 8.46 19.86
N GLN A 172 -18.35 9.77 19.67
CA GLN A 172 -19.42 10.57 20.25
C GLN A 172 -20.10 11.44 19.20
N VAL A 173 -21.23 12.05 19.57
CA VAL A 173 -21.85 13.11 18.76
C VAL A 173 -20.83 14.25 18.60
N GLY A 174 -20.63 14.69 17.36
CA GLY A 174 -19.60 15.67 16.99
C GLY A 174 -18.29 15.07 16.50
N SER A 175 -17.98 13.79 16.76
CA SER A 175 -16.83 13.12 16.14
C SER A 175 -16.90 13.24 14.61
N LEU A 176 -15.77 13.43 13.95
CA LEU A 176 -15.72 13.40 12.49
C LEU A 176 -15.97 12.00 11.91
N ILE A 177 -16.57 11.98 10.73
CA ILE A 177 -16.74 10.80 9.88
C ILE A 177 -16.25 11.14 8.47
N PHE A 178 -15.21 10.43 8.03
CA PHE A 178 -14.61 10.53 6.71
C PHE A 178 -15.14 9.42 5.80
N PHE A 179 -15.73 9.80 4.68
CA PHE A 179 -16.15 8.86 3.65
C PHE A 179 -15.02 8.68 2.66
N TYR A 180 -14.72 7.45 2.28
CA TYR A 180 -13.62 7.16 1.36
C TYR A 180 -13.94 6.04 0.38
N ALA A 181 -13.30 6.07 -0.78
CA ALA A 181 -13.40 5.03 -1.81
C ALA A 181 -12.04 4.38 -2.06
N LYS A 182 -12.05 3.12 -2.49
CA LYS A 182 -10.83 2.42 -2.94
C LYS A 182 -10.37 2.87 -4.32
N GLN A 183 -11.31 3.35 -5.14
CA GLN A 183 -11.06 3.78 -6.50
C GLN A 183 -12.20 4.71 -6.94
N ILE A 184 -11.85 5.69 -7.76
CA ILE A 184 -12.77 6.61 -8.44
C ILE A 184 -12.40 6.62 -9.94
N PRO A 185 -13.27 7.12 -10.82
CA PRO A 185 -12.94 7.33 -12.23
C PRO A 185 -11.70 8.22 -12.44
N PHE A 186 -11.00 8.04 -13.56
CA PHE A 186 -9.85 8.84 -14.02
C PHE A 186 -8.60 8.84 -13.12
N VAL A 187 -8.58 8.06 -12.04
CA VAL A 187 -7.47 8.01 -11.08
C VAL A 187 -7.05 6.55 -10.89
N GLU A 188 -5.87 6.21 -11.41
CA GLU A 188 -5.26 4.88 -11.29
C GLU A 188 -4.23 4.83 -10.17
N GLU A 189 -4.66 5.21 -8.96
CA GLU A 189 -3.81 5.16 -7.77
C GLU A 189 -4.25 4.05 -6.80
N THR A 190 -3.29 3.52 -6.04
CA THR A 190 -3.54 2.51 -5.00
C THR A 190 -3.99 3.12 -3.67
N ARG A 191 -3.76 4.44 -3.49
CA ARG A 191 -4.15 5.21 -2.31
C ARG A 191 -5.67 5.30 -2.17
N ARG A 192 -6.13 5.55 -0.95
CA ARG A 192 -7.57 5.67 -0.66
C ARG A 192 -8.02 7.10 -0.93
N VAL A 193 -9.12 7.26 -1.62
CA VAL A 193 -9.63 8.59 -2.00
C VAL A 193 -10.64 9.05 -0.97
N LEU A 194 -10.41 10.21 -0.37
CA LEU A 194 -11.39 10.87 0.49
C LEU A 194 -12.52 11.43 -0.39
N ILE A 195 -13.75 11.02 -0.11
CA ILE A 195 -14.97 11.42 -0.82
C ILE A 195 -15.60 12.64 -0.15
N GLY A 196 -15.51 12.73 1.18
CA GLY A 196 -16.07 13.83 1.94
C GLY A 196 -15.96 13.63 3.44
N VAL A 197 -16.39 14.63 4.20
CA VAL A 197 -16.29 14.64 5.66
C VAL A 197 -17.54 15.24 6.29
N ALA A 198 -17.93 14.71 7.44
CA ALA A 198 -19.07 15.18 8.24
C ALA A 198 -18.79 15.05 9.74
N ARG A 199 -19.78 15.44 10.54
CA ARG A 199 -19.87 15.09 11.96
C ARG A 199 -20.91 13.99 12.21
N VAL A 200 -20.65 13.17 13.22
CA VAL A 200 -21.59 12.21 13.77
C VAL A 200 -22.72 12.99 14.45
N LYS A 201 -23.95 12.79 13.97
CA LYS A 201 -25.15 13.43 14.51
C LYS A 201 -25.86 12.55 15.54
N HIS A 202 -25.93 11.25 15.26
CA HIS A 202 -26.58 10.27 16.13
C HIS A 202 -26.00 8.88 15.89
N ILE A 203 -25.86 8.10 16.96
CA ILE A 203 -25.36 6.72 16.96
C ILE A 203 -26.53 5.81 17.31
N GLY A 204 -26.95 4.97 16.36
CA GLY A 204 -28.04 4.00 16.57
C GLY A 204 -27.68 2.88 17.55
N GLU A 205 -28.66 2.03 17.87
CA GLU A 205 -28.46 0.86 18.73
C GLU A 205 -27.95 -0.35 17.94
N LEU A 206 -27.39 -1.34 18.66
CA LEU A 206 -27.08 -2.63 18.05
C LEU A 206 -28.36 -3.41 17.75
N THR A 207 -28.38 -4.12 16.63
CA THR A 207 -29.54 -4.94 16.24
C THR A 207 -29.21 -6.41 16.38
N GLU A 208 -29.96 -7.13 17.21
CA GLU A 208 -29.86 -8.59 17.31
C GLU A 208 -30.61 -9.25 16.14
N TYR A 209 -30.09 -10.36 15.63
CA TYR A 209 -30.84 -11.16 14.67
C TYR A 209 -32.18 -11.66 15.26
N GLN A 210 -33.19 -11.81 14.41
CA GLN A 210 -34.42 -12.51 14.76
C GLN A 210 -34.26 -14.02 14.64
N TYR A 211 -35.07 -14.78 15.39
CA TYR A 211 -34.97 -16.24 15.45
C TYR A 211 -36.30 -16.96 15.22
N ALA A 212 -36.22 -18.18 14.71
CA ALA A 212 -37.35 -19.09 14.54
C ALA A 212 -37.89 -19.61 15.87
N THR A 213 -37.02 -19.75 16.86
CA THR A 213 -37.35 -20.29 18.19
C THR A 213 -37.13 -19.23 19.28
N LYS A 214 -37.81 -19.39 20.42
CA LYS A 214 -37.63 -18.49 21.58
C LYS A 214 -36.32 -18.71 22.33
N SER A 215 -35.74 -19.90 22.21
CA SER A 215 -34.48 -20.30 22.84
C SER A 215 -33.53 -20.87 21.78
N PRO A 216 -32.93 -20.02 20.93
CA PRO A 216 -32.01 -20.46 19.91
C PRO A 216 -30.71 -21.02 20.52
N SER A 217 -30.11 -22.02 19.87
CA SER A 217 -28.84 -22.62 20.30
C SER A 217 -27.65 -21.67 20.15
N LEU A 218 -27.73 -20.73 19.21
CA LEU A 218 -26.74 -19.68 18.98
C LEU A 218 -27.47 -18.35 18.77
N ARG A 219 -26.97 -17.30 19.43
CA ARG A 219 -27.43 -15.92 19.24
C ARG A 219 -26.30 -15.10 18.63
N ALA A 220 -26.64 -14.10 17.82
CA ALA A 220 -25.68 -13.21 17.18
C ALA A 220 -26.27 -11.81 16.96
N MET A 221 -25.39 -10.83 16.76
CA MET A 221 -25.71 -9.45 16.41
C MET A 221 -25.46 -9.21 14.91
N LEU A 222 -26.26 -8.32 14.32
CA LEU A 222 -25.86 -7.64 13.10
C LEU A 222 -24.64 -6.76 13.40
N TRP A 223 -23.69 -6.73 12.48
CA TRP A 223 -22.43 -6.00 12.69
C TRP A 223 -22.58 -4.52 12.33
N GLU A 224 -23.62 -4.19 11.59
CA GLU A 224 -23.99 -2.84 11.20
C GLU A 224 -24.54 -2.06 12.39
N ARG A 225 -23.90 -0.93 12.70
CA ARG A 225 -24.49 0.11 13.54
C ARG A 225 -24.75 1.35 12.71
N MET A 226 -25.99 1.80 12.66
CA MET A 226 -26.35 3.00 11.88
C MET A 226 -25.81 4.25 12.56
N VAL A 227 -25.06 5.05 11.82
CA VAL A 227 -24.59 6.37 12.25
C VAL A 227 -25.17 7.41 11.32
N GLN A 228 -26.02 8.29 11.88
CA GLN A 228 -26.54 9.44 11.15
C GLN A 228 -25.49 10.55 11.16
N HIS A 229 -25.31 11.21 10.02
CA HIS A 229 -24.30 12.24 9.83
C HIS A 229 -24.89 13.58 9.37
N THR A 230 -24.06 14.61 9.40
CA THR A 230 -24.46 15.99 9.14
C THR A 230 -24.41 16.40 7.67
N LEU A 231 -23.81 15.62 6.76
CA LEU A 231 -23.77 15.93 5.31
C LEU A 231 -25.14 16.28 4.76
N ARG A 232 -25.25 17.41 4.06
CA ARG A 232 -26.44 17.83 3.34
C ARG A 232 -26.01 18.52 2.04
N PRO A 233 -26.85 18.54 1.00
CA PRO A 233 -26.56 19.26 -0.26
C PRO A 233 -26.31 20.77 -0.11
N ASN A 234 -26.58 21.34 1.07
CA ASN A 234 -26.33 22.76 1.38
C ASN A 234 -24.97 23.02 2.06
N PHE A 235 -24.14 21.98 2.27
CA PHE A 235 -22.76 22.09 2.75
C PHE A 235 -22.59 22.77 4.13
N ARG A 236 -23.65 22.85 4.95
CA ARG A 236 -23.61 23.61 6.21
C ARG A 236 -22.74 22.99 7.31
N ASP A 237 -22.60 21.67 7.32
CA ASP A 237 -21.90 20.96 8.38
C ASP A 237 -21.27 19.69 7.85
N GLY A 238 -20.15 19.88 7.14
CA GLY A 238 -19.53 18.86 6.31
C GLY A 238 -19.93 18.96 4.85
N PHE A 239 -19.13 18.34 3.99
CA PHE A 239 -19.27 18.40 2.53
C PHE A 239 -18.76 17.12 1.87
N LEU A 240 -19.27 16.87 0.66
CA LEU A 240 -18.65 15.97 -0.30
C LEU A 240 -17.76 16.79 -1.23
N LEU A 241 -16.63 16.24 -1.65
CA LEU A 241 -15.83 16.85 -2.70
C LEU A 241 -16.59 16.75 -4.03
N PRO A 242 -16.56 17.79 -4.87
CA PRO A 242 -17.35 17.88 -6.10
C PRO A 242 -16.72 17.07 -7.25
N TYR A 243 -16.41 15.80 -7.01
CA TYR A 243 -15.73 14.95 -7.98
C TYR A 243 -16.59 14.65 -9.20
N GLN A 244 -17.91 14.46 -9.03
CA GLN A 244 -18.82 14.26 -10.15
C GLN A 244 -18.81 15.49 -11.08
N GLU A 245 -18.87 16.70 -10.52
CA GLU A 245 -18.78 17.94 -11.28
C GLU A 245 -17.39 18.12 -11.92
N LEU A 246 -16.32 17.77 -11.20
CA LEU A 246 -14.95 17.80 -11.71
C LEU A 246 -14.79 16.91 -12.95
N PHE A 247 -15.27 15.67 -12.90
CA PHE A 247 -15.18 14.75 -14.04
C PHE A 247 -16.01 15.22 -15.22
N THR A 248 -17.23 15.70 -14.97
CA THR A 248 -18.08 16.31 -16.01
C THR A 248 -17.40 17.51 -16.67
N TYR A 249 -16.66 18.30 -15.89
CA TYR A 249 -15.91 19.44 -16.39
C TYR A 249 -14.69 18.98 -17.21
N ALA A 250 -13.96 17.98 -16.73
CA ALA A 250 -12.78 17.42 -17.39
C ALA A 250 -13.09 16.74 -18.75
N GLU A 251 -14.27 16.13 -18.90
CA GLU A 251 -14.75 15.60 -20.20
C GLU A 251 -14.77 16.67 -21.31
N LYS A 252 -14.93 17.94 -20.95
CA LYS A 252 -14.98 19.08 -21.89
C LYS A 252 -13.67 19.88 -21.94
N HIS A 253 -12.73 19.60 -21.03
CA HIS A 253 -11.52 20.39 -20.79
C HIS A 253 -10.35 19.45 -20.47
N SER A 254 -9.72 18.91 -21.51
CA SER A 254 -8.64 17.92 -21.41
C SER A 254 -7.34 18.47 -20.79
N GLU A 255 -7.22 19.79 -20.65
CA GLU A 255 -6.05 20.45 -20.07
C GLU A 255 -5.93 20.30 -18.54
N ILE A 256 -6.97 19.82 -17.88
CA ILE A 256 -7.02 19.75 -16.42
C ILE A 256 -6.36 18.47 -15.94
N ASN A 257 -5.39 18.63 -15.05
CA ASN A 257 -4.86 17.51 -14.30
C ASN A 257 -5.80 17.13 -13.16
N VAL A 258 -6.74 16.20 -13.44
CA VAL A 258 -7.72 15.71 -12.45
C VAL A 258 -7.03 15.14 -11.22
N ALA A 259 -5.92 14.42 -11.39
CA ALA A 259 -5.19 13.78 -10.30
C ALA A 259 -4.73 14.77 -9.23
N GLU A 260 -4.35 16.00 -9.61
CA GLU A 260 -3.95 17.03 -8.65
C GLU A 260 -5.10 17.53 -7.77
N CYS A 261 -6.35 17.36 -8.21
CA CYS A 261 -7.54 17.80 -7.49
C CYS A 261 -8.07 16.74 -6.51
N ILE A 262 -7.48 15.56 -6.45
CA ILE A 262 -7.98 14.45 -5.64
C ILE A 262 -7.38 14.51 -4.24
N ALA A 263 -8.23 14.37 -3.23
CA ALA A 263 -7.81 14.22 -1.84
C ALA A 263 -7.58 12.75 -1.50
N PHE A 264 -6.39 12.42 -1.00
CA PHE A 264 -6.03 11.08 -0.56
C PHE A 264 -6.02 10.95 0.96
N ALA A 265 -6.40 9.77 1.46
CA ALA A 265 -6.20 9.46 2.87
C ALA A 265 -4.71 9.26 3.16
N PRO A 266 -4.25 9.52 4.41
CA PRO A 266 -2.86 9.34 4.82
C PRO A 266 -2.29 7.96 4.46
N GLU A 267 -1.23 7.94 3.65
CA GLU A 267 -0.61 6.70 3.18
C GLU A 267 0.07 5.93 4.32
N GLU A 268 0.77 6.65 5.20
CA GLU A 268 1.46 6.04 6.35
C GLU A 268 0.47 5.47 7.41
N ARG A 269 -0.85 5.72 7.25
CA ARG A 269 -1.92 5.22 8.13
C ARG A 269 -3.05 4.51 7.36
N MET A 270 -2.70 3.82 6.27
CA MET A 270 -3.64 3.06 5.45
C MET A 270 -4.56 2.09 6.21
N ALA A 271 -4.15 1.57 7.37
CA ALA A 271 -4.97 0.69 8.20
C ALA A 271 -6.30 1.36 8.62
N GLU A 272 -6.27 2.66 8.92
CA GLU A 272 -7.45 3.47 9.27
C GLU A 272 -8.41 3.64 8.08
N PHE A 273 -8.00 3.30 6.85
CA PHE A 273 -8.78 3.42 5.62
C PHE A 273 -8.78 2.12 4.78
N SER A 274 -8.73 0.95 5.43
CA SER A 274 -8.67 -0.35 4.74
C SER A 274 -9.95 -1.20 4.84
N TYR A 275 -10.66 -1.10 5.97
CA TYR A 275 -11.84 -1.92 6.28
C TYR A 275 -13.16 -1.21 5.97
N ALA A 276 -14.31 -1.87 6.18
CA ALA A 276 -15.60 -1.23 5.94
C ALA A 276 -15.79 0.04 6.78
N SER A 277 -15.39 -0.02 8.05
CA SER A 277 -15.20 1.13 8.92
C SER A 277 -14.06 0.87 9.90
N GLU A 278 -13.35 1.92 10.28
CA GLU A 278 -12.27 1.87 11.29
C GLU A 278 -12.22 3.19 12.06
N HIS A 279 -11.53 3.18 13.20
CA HIS A 279 -11.20 4.41 13.91
C HIS A 279 -10.21 5.24 13.11
N VAL A 280 -10.40 6.56 13.13
CA VAL A 280 -9.47 7.57 12.63
C VAL A 280 -8.92 8.34 13.82
N SER A 281 -7.60 8.48 13.88
CA SER A 281 -6.91 9.18 14.96
C SER A 281 -7.08 10.70 14.85
N ASN A 282 -6.70 11.45 15.90
CA ASN A 282 -6.73 12.91 15.82
C ASN A 282 -5.70 13.42 14.80
N ASP A 283 -4.49 12.83 14.75
CA ASP A 283 -3.46 13.19 13.79
C ASP A 283 -3.88 12.87 12.35
N SER A 284 -4.51 11.72 12.12
CA SER A 284 -5.04 11.33 10.81
C SER A 284 -6.19 12.23 10.38
N ALA A 285 -7.06 12.62 11.31
CA ALA A 285 -8.16 13.52 11.00
C ALA A 285 -7.66 14.93 10.63
N ILE A 286 -6.63 15.43 11.31
CA ILE A 286 -5.93 16.67 10.94
C ILE A 286 -5.37 16.57 9.51
N GLU A 287 -4.66 15.47 9.19
CA GLU A 287 -4.11 15.26 7.84
C GLU A 287 -5.20 15.19 6.78
N CYS A 288 -6.28 14.43 7.02
CA CYS A 288 -7.40 14.34 6.10
C CYS A 288 -8.05 15.71 5.85
N LEU A 289 -8.25 16.52 6.89
CA LEU A 289 -8.81 17.85 6.76
C LEU A 289 -7.91 18.79 5.94
N ILE A 290 -6.59 18.76 6.17
CA ILE A 290 -5.62 19.54 5.39
C ILE A 290 -5.65 19.11 3.92
N GLU A 291 -5.70 17.80 3.64
CA GLU A 291 -5.76 17.28 2.28
C GLU A 291 -7.06 17.66 1.57
N LEU A 292 -8.20 17.57 2.27
CA LEU A 292 -9.49 18.05 1.77
C LEU A 292 -9.46 19.56 1.45
N ALA A 293 -8.85 20.38 2.31
CA ALA A 293 -8.73 21.82 2.08
C ALA A 293 -7.92 22.12 0.81
N LYS A 294 -6.79 21.43 0.63
CA LYS A 294 -5.93 21.59 -0.56
C LYS A 294 -6.62 21.17 -1.84
N SER A 295 -7.26 20.01 -1.83
CA SER A 295 -8.04 19.49 -2.94
C SER A 295 -9.15 20.48 -3.32
N LEU A 296 -9.85 21.04 -2.32
CA LEU A 296 -10.93 22.01 -2.53
C LEU A 296 -10.43 23.35 -3.10
N GLU A 297 -9.30 23.87 -2.62
CA GLU A 297 -8.66 25.08 -3.16
C GLU A 297 -8.29 24.93 -4.64
N LYS A 298 -7.81 23.76 -5.04
CA LYS A 298 -7.53 23.47 -6.45
C LYS A 298 -8.81 23.38 -7.28
N MET A 299 -9.83 22.68 -6.79
CA MET A 299 -11.11 22.52 -7.49
C MET A 299 -11.91 23.82 -7.60
N LYS A 300 -11.79 24.74 -6.64
CA LYS A 300 -12.44 26.06 -6.65
C LYS A 300 -12.15 26.89 -7.90
N LYS A 301 -11.02 26.63 -8.57
CA LYS A 301 -10.64 27.29 -9.84
C LYS A 301 -11.54 26.89 -11.02
N TYR A 302 -12.15 25.71 -10.95
CA TYR A 302 -12.86 25.08 -12.06
C TYR A 302 -14.36 24.91 -11.76
N ILE A 303 -14.70 24.56 -10.53
CA ILE A 303 -16.07 24.24 -10.11
C ILE A 303 -16.60 25.33 -9.19
N ARG A 304 -17.84 25.78 -9.42
CA ARG A 304 -18.52 26.75 -8.54
C ARG A 304 -19.17 26.05 -7.35
N GLY A 305 -19.09 26.66 -6.18
CA GLY A 305 -19.76 26.19 -4.97
C GLY A 305 -19.37 27.03 -3.74
N PRO A 306 -19.90 26.73 -2.55
CA PRO A 306 -19.64 27.47 -1.32
C PRO A 306 -18.29 27.08 -0.70
N TRP A 307 -17.23 27.04 -1.50
CA TRP A 307 -15.94 26.47 -1.11
C TRP A 307 -15.24 27.26 -0.01
N ASP A 308 -15.42 28.58 0.04
CA ASP A 308 -14.90 29.43 1.13
C ASP A 308 -15.56 29.09 2.48
N GLU A 309 -16.85 28.76 2.48
CA GLU A 309 -17.56 28.32 3.68
C GLU A 309 -17.08 26.93 4.13
N CYS A 310 -16.86 26.02 3.18
CA CYS A 310 -16.28 24.70 3.46
C CYS A 310 -14.86 24.81 4.02
N LEU A 311 -14.00 25.66 3.45
CA LEU A 311 -12.63 25.89 3.94
C LEU A 311 -12.63 26.47 5.36
N LYS A 312 -13.51 27.43 5.63
CA LYS A 312 -13.72 27.95 6.99
C LYS A 312 -14.21 26.86 7.94
N TRP A 313 -15.14 26.02 7.50
CA TRP A 313 -15.60 24.88 8.30
C TRP A 313 -14.46 23.92 8.63
N ILE A 314 -13.54 23.66 7.68
CA ILE A 314 -12.35 22.84 7.91
C ILE A 314 -11.46 23.48 8.97
N ASP A 315 -11.19 24.79 8.88
CA ASP A 315 -10.35 25.53 9.83
C ASP A 315 -10.91 25.47 11.26
N ASP A 316 -12.22 25.66 11.42
CA ASP A 316 -12.90 25.51 12.71
C ASP A 316 -12.73 24.07 13.28
N ARG A 317 -12.87 23.04 12.42
CA ARG A 317 -12.69 21.63 12.85
C ARG A 317 -11.24 21.30 13.18
N LEU A 318 -10.27 21.84 12.43
CA LEU A 318 -8.85 21.70 12.75
C LEU A 318 -8.58 22.25 14.15
N SER A 319 -9.08 23.45 14.44
CA SER A 319 -8.95 24.08 15.76
C SER A 319 -9.53 23.22 16.89
N GLU A 320 -10.71 22.60 16.68
CA GLU A 320 -11.32 21.68 17.64
C GLU A 320 -10.50 20.41 17.85
N ILE A 321 -10.01 19.79 16.77
CA ILE A 321 -9.25 18.53 16.85
C ILE A 321 -7.89 18.74 17.49
N TRP A 322 -7.21 19.86 17.23
CA TRP A 322 -5.96 20.17 17.92
C TRP A 322 -6.12 20.28 19.43
N LYS A 323 -7.24 20.84 19.91
CA LYS A 323 -7.58 20.83 21.34
C LYS A 323 -7.86 19.43 21.84
N LEU A 324 -8.59 18.62 21.06
CA LEU A 324 -8.89 17.22 21.41
C LEU A 324 -7.65 16.32 21.42
N ARG A 325 -6.71 16.56 20.50
CA ARG A 325 -5.40 15.89 20.42
C ARG A 325 -4.60 16.11 21.70
N GLY A 326 -4.70 17.31 22.27
CA GLY A 326 -3.99 17.69 23.47
C GLY A 326 -2.47 17.82 23.27
N PRO A 327 -1.75 18.20 24.35
CA PRO A 327 -0.31 18.45 24.29
C PRO A 327 0.53 17.17 24.22
N TYR A 328 0.00 16.04 24.70
CA TYR A 328 0.76 14.79 24.85
C TYR A 328 0.00 13.53 24.38
N PRO A 329 -0.36 13.42 23.10
CA PRO A 329 -1.12 12.27 22.59
C PRO A 329 -0.40 10.92 22.69
N GLY A 330 0.93 10.93 22.84
CA GLY A 330 1.76 9.74 23.01
C GLY A 330 1.96 9.28 24.44
N LEU A 331 1.49 10.04 25.44
CA LEU A 331 1.76 9.78 26.86
C LEU A 331 1.33 8.37 27.27
N GLY A 332 0.15 7.94 26.82
CA GLY A 332 -0.36 6.59 27.07
C GLY A 332 0.52 5.48 26.47
N ALA A 333 1.03 5.70 25.25
CA ALA A 333 1.94 4.76 24.59
C ALA A 333 3.29 4.69 25.31
N CYS A 334 3.80 5.82 25.80
CA CYS A 334 5.01 5.87 26.63
C CYS A 334 4.82 5.14 27.97
N PHE A 335 3.67 5.29 28.64
CA PHE A 335 3.35 4.52 29.85
C PHE A 335 3.31 3.01 29.56
N THR A 336 2.73 2.60 28.43
CA THR A 336 2.74 1.20 28.01
C THR A 336 4.15 0.70 27.76
N ALA A 337 4.98 1.47 27.05
CA ALA A 337 6.38 1.14 26.80
C ALA A 337 7.23 1.01 28.08
N MET A 338 6.83 1.71 29.14
CA MET A 338 7.43 1.62 30.48
C MET A 338 6.94 0.42 31.31
N GLY A 339 5.94 -0.33 30.82
CA GLY A 339 5.41 -1.54 31.48
C GLY A 339 4.03 -1.40 32.10
N ILE A 340 3.36 -0.24 31.98
CA ILE A 340 1.98 -0.05 32.46
C ILE A 340 1.01 -0.63 31.43
N SER A 341 0.41 -1.79 31.71
CA SER A 341 -0.41 -2.51 30.70
C SER A 341 -1.62 -1.74 30.17
N LEU A 342 -2.17 -0.81 30.95
CA LEU A 342 -3.29 0.07 30.54
C LEU A 342 -2.83 1.53 30.42
N GLY A 343 -1.65 1.77 29.85
CA GLY A 343 -1.02 3.10 29.76
C GLY A 343 -1.94 4.18 29.18
N THR A 344 -2.68 3.89 28.12
CA THR A 344 -3.65 4.83 27.51
C THR A 344 -4.74 5.27 28.48
N PHE A 345 -5.28 4.35 29.29
CA PHE A 345 -6.30 4.68 30.29
C PHE A 345 -5.72 5.43 31.48
N VAL A 346 -4.47 5.12 31.86
CA VAL A 346 -3.75 5.88 32.89
C VAL A 346 -3.50 7.32 32.44
N ALA A 347 -3.03 7.53 31.22
CA ALA A 347 -2.87 8.86 30.65
C ALA A 347 -4.21 9.61 30.60
N ARG A 348 -5.28 8.96 30.13
CA ARG A 348 -6.62 9.56 30.06
C ARG A 348 -7.18 9.94 31.44
N ALA A 349 -6.94 9.13 32.46
CA ALA A 349 -7.31 9.48 33.83
C ALA A 349 -6.50 10.68 34.33
N LEU A 350 -5.20 10.72 34.01
CA LEU A 350 -4.31 11.83 34.40
C LEU A 350 -4.66 13.15 33.70
N GLU A 351 -5.11 13.10 32.44
CA GLU A 351 -5.58 14.27 31.68
C GLU A 351 -6.70 15.04 32.38
N GLN A 352 -7.52 14.38 33.20
CA GLN A 352 -8.59 15.03 33.97
C GLN A 352 -8.03 16.00 35.02
N HIS A 353 -6.75 15.86 35.38
CA HIS A 353 -6.02 16.72 36.30
C HIS A 353 -5.16 17.77 35.59
N PHE A 354 -5.17 17.81 34.25
CA PHE A 354 -4.40 18.80 33.52
C PHE A 354 -4.97 20.20 33.78
N THR A 355 -4.08 21.12 34.11
CA THR A 355 -4.41 22.53 34.27
C THR A 355 -3.83 23.29 33.07
N GLU A 356 -4.63 24.16 32.46
CA GLU A 356 -4.14 25.04 31.40
C GLU A 356 -2.94 25.85 31.90
N ASN A 357 -1.97 26.11 31.01
CA ASN A 357 -0.71 26.81 31.32
C ASN A 357 0.23 26.12 32.34
N ALA A 358 -0.06 24.92 32.83
CA ALA A 358 0.81 24.20 33.76
C ALA A 358 1.56 23.05 33.05
N ASP A 359 2.86 22.92 33.33
CA ASP A 359 3.63 21.74 32.92
C ASP A 359 3.06 20.48 33.60
N ILE A 360 2.89 19.40 32.84
CA ILE A 360 2.31 18.14 33.32
C ILE A 360 3.35 17.27 34.03
N TRP A 361 4.65 17.48 33.82
CA TRP A 361 5.67 16.55 34.35
C TRP A 361 5.73 16.49 35.87
N PRO A 362 5.54 17.61 36.62
CA PRO A 362 5.34 17.54 38.08
C PRO A 362 4.14 16.68 38.49
N LEU A 363 3.05 16.70 37.73
CA LEU A 363 1.87 15.87 37.96
C LEU A 363 2.18 14.38 37.66
N VAL A 364 2.93 14.09 36.59
CA VAL A 364 3.39 12.73 36.27
C VAL A 364 4.30 12.20 37.38
N ASP A 365 5.26 13.01 37.86
CA ASP A 365 6.13 12.66 38.98
C ASP A 365 5.29 12.33 40.23
N ALA A 366 4.31 13.18 40.59
CA ALA A 366 3.43 12.95 41.73
C ALA A 366 2.55 11.69 41.58
N MET A 367 2.08 11.40 40.37
CA MET A 367 1.32 10.17 40.07
C MET A 367 2.17 8.91 40.32
N PHE A 368 3.43 8.90 39.89
CA PHE A 368 4.33 7.76 40.17
C PHE A 368 4.66 7.64 41.67
N GLU A 369 4.71 8.74 42.42
CA GLU A 369 4.94 8.72 43.86
C GLU A 369 3.71 8.21 44.64
N SER A 370 2.51 8.67 44.28
CA SER A 370 1.26 8.32 44.98
C SER A 370 0.11 7.99 44.00
N PRO A 371 0.14 6.83 43.31
CA PRO A 371 -0.81 6.54 42.22
C PRO A 371 -2.30 6.56 42.62
N LYS A 372 -2.60 6.23 43.88
CA LYS A 372 -3.99 6.18 44.39
C LYS A 372 -4.66 7.55 44.50
N ASP A 373 -3.87 8.63 44.54
CA ASP A 373 -4.38 9.98 44.70
C ASP A 373 -4.82 10.58 43.35
N TYR A 374 -4.31 10.04 42.24
CA TYR A 374 -4.50 10.55 40.88
C TYR A 374 -5.21 9.58 39.94
N LEU A 375 -5.31 8.29 40.31
CA LEU A 375 -5.86 7.25 39.44
C LEU A 375 -6.97 6.46 40.14
N PRO A 376 -8.03 6.05 39.42
CA PRO A 376 -8.98 5.06 39.89
C PRO A 376 -8.29 3.79 40.38
N SER A 377 -8.86 3.13 41.39
CA SER A 377 -8.23 2.00 42.09
C SER A 377 -7.78 0.84 41.18
N TYR A 378 -8.46 0.62 40.05
CA TYR A 378 -8.09 -0.43 39.09
C TYR A 378 -6.92 -0.02 38.17
N LEU A 379 -6.73 1.28 37.91
CA LEU A 379 -5.60 1.85 37.17
C LEU A 379 -4.38 2.07 38.07
N ALA A 380 -4.59 2.51 39.31
CA ALA A 380 -3.52 2.68 40.30
C ALA A 380 -2.75 1.37 40.53
N LYS A 381 -3.40 0.20 40.42
CA LYS A 381 -2.77 -1.13 40.49
C LYS A 381 -1.80 -1.42 39.33
N GLN A 382 -1.94 -0.72 38.20
CA GLN A 382 -1.05 -0.86 37.05
C GLN A 382 0.30 -0.16 37.28
N VAL A 383 0.35 0.81 38.19
CA VAL A 383 1.57 1.54 38.57
C VAL A 383 2.16 0.84 39.79
N THR A 384 3.03 -0.14 39.54
CA THR A 384 3.62 -0.94 40.62
C THR A 384 4.76 -0.20 41.33
N PRO A 385 5.12 -0.58 42.58
CA PRO A 385 6.25 0.02 43.29
C PRO A 385 7.58 -0.06 42.51
N GLU A 386 7.78 -1.10 41.71
CA GLU A 386 8.94 -1.27 40.83
C GLU A 386 8.96 -0.24 39.71
N LEU A 387 7.80 0.04 39.08
CA LEU A 387 7.67 1.06 38.05
C LEU A 387 7.88 2.47 38.61
N SER A 388 7.32 2.76 39.80
CA SER A 388 7.58 4.01 40.52
C SER A 388 9.07 4.20 40.84
N ARG A 389 9.75 3.13 41.27
CA ARG A 389 11.20 3.15 41.52
C ARG A 389 11.98 3.38 40.22
N MET A 390 11.60 2.72 39.13
CA MET A 390 12.21 2.91 37.81
C MET A 390 12.10 4.35 37.35
N TRP A 391 10.90 4.95 37.42
CA TRP A 391 10.67 6.35 37.05
C TRP A 391 11.53 7.32 37.88
N LYS A 392 11.62 7.09 39.20
CA LYS A 392 12.41 7.92 40.11
C LYS A 392 13.93 7.83 39.84
N GLN A 393 14.42 6.67 39.43
CA GLN A 393 15.84 6.43 39.13
C GLN A 393 16.23 6.74 37.68
N MET A 394 15.26 7.08 36.84
CA MET A 394 15.47 7.39 35.43
C MET A 394 16.37 8.64 35.28
N THR A 395 17.34 8.57 34.37
CA THR A 395 18.22 9.72 34.08
C THR A 395 17.43 10.86 33.45
N SER A 396 17.95 12.09 33.56
CA SER A 396 17.31 13.27 32.94
C SER A 396 17.14 13.10 31.43
N GLU A 397 18.17 12.62 30.73
CA GLU A 397 18.11 12.32 29.29
C GLU A 397 16.99 11.35 28.95
N ARG A 398 16.83 10.29 29.76
CA ARG A 398 15.79 9.29 29.53
C ARG A 398 14.39 9.82 29.81
N LYS A 399 14.23 10.67 30.82
CA LYS A 399 12.97 11.40 31.06
C LYS A 399 12.66 12.32 29.89
N GLU A 400 13.63 13.09 29.39
CA GLU A 400 13.45 13.97 28.21
C GLU A 400 13.02 13.18 26.97
N LEU A 401 13.55 11.97 26.76
CA LEU A 401 13.06 11.10 25.68
C LEU A 401 11.57 10.77 25.86
N VAL A 402 11.14 10.42 27.08
CA VAL A 402 9.72 10.19 27.36
C VAL A 402 8.89 11.45 27.08
N LYS A 403 9.40 12.64 27.43
CA LYS A 403 8.70 13.90 27.15
C LYS A 403 8.53 14.15 25.66
N LEU A 404 9.60 13.95 24.88
CA LEU A 404 9.59 14.09 23.42
C LEU A 404 8.60 13.11 22.79
N LEU A 405 8.69 11.82 23.12
CA LEU A 405 7.82 10.79 22.56
C LEU A 405 6.36 10.99 22.97
N SER A 406 6.10 11.54 24.15
CA SER A 406 4.73 11.83 24.59
C SER A 406 4.03 12.89 23.74
N ARG A 407 4.77 13.76 23.03
CA ARG A 407 4.21 14.77 22.10
C ARG A 407 3.76 14.18 20.75
N MET A 408 4.16 12.94 20.46
CA MET A 408 3.91 12.23 19.20
C MET A 408 2.75 11.25 19.37
N GLU A 409 1.76 11.21 18.47
CA GLU A 409 0.71 10.17 18.52
C GLU A 409 1.27 8.83 18.01
N LEU A 410 1.99 8.14 18.89
CA LEU A 410 2.61 6.83 18.64
C LEU A 410 1.67 5.68 19.01
N SER A 411 1.76 4.57 18.28
CA SER A 411 1.22 3.30 18.72
C SER A 411 2.00 2.76 19.93
N ASN A 412 1.38 1.87 20.72
CA ASN A 412 2.07 1.17 21.80
C ASN A 412 3.31 0.41 21.28
N GLU A 413 3.24 -0.17 20.07
CA GLU A 413 4.37 -0.87 19.45
C GLU A 413 5.48 0.10 19.06
N GLN A 414 5.16 1.22 18.40
CA GLN A 414 6.13 2.26 18.05
C GLN A 414 6.83 2.83 19.29
N ALA A 415 6.06 3.20 20.32
CA ALA A 415 6.62 3.72 21.57
C ALA A 415 7.49 2.68 22.28
N THR A 416 7.08 1.40 22.29
CA THR A 416 7.88 0.31 22.86
C THR A 416 9.17 0.10 22.08
N VAL A 417 9.08 0.06 20.75
CA VAL A 417 10.23 -0.10 19.86
C VAL A 417 11.22 1.01 20.11
N VAL A 418 10.81 2.29 20.19
CA VAL A 418 11.74 3.42 20.40
C VAL A 418 12.23 3.52 21.84
N PHE A 419 11.38 3.30 22.84
CA PHE A 419 11.79 3.40 24.23
C PHE A 419 12.73 2.23 24.59
N VAL A 420 12.30 0.98 24.42
CA VAL A 420 13.04 -0.21 24.83
C VAL A 420 14.25 -0.44 23.93
N GLN A 421 15.46 -0.21 24.45
CA GLN A 421 16.71 -0.24 23.67
C GLN A 421 16.98 -1.60 22.98
N SER A 422 16.58 -2.71 23.60
CA SER A 422 16.72 -4.04 22.98
C SER A 422 15.77 -4.21 21.78
N GLU A 423 14.56 -3.66 21.84
CA GLU A 423 13.61 -3.68 20.73
C GLU A 423 14.05 -2.74 19.60
N ARG A 424 14.56 -1.54 19.91
CA ARG A 424 15.23 -0.67 18.91
C ARG A 424 16.28 -1.43 18.14
N LYS A 425 17.20 -2.09 18.85
CA LYS A 425 18.30 -2.84 18.24
C LYS A 425 17.80 -4.00 17.39
N LYS A 426 16.75 -4.70 17.84
CA LYS A 426 16.12 -5.79 17.09
C LYS A 426 15.42 -5.31 15.81
N LYS A 427 14.93 -4.06 15.80
CA LYS A 427 14.35 -3.39 14.64
C LYS A 427 15.39 -2.59 13.83
N GLU A 428 16.69 -2.80 14.08
CA GLU A 428 17.79 -2.14 13.37
C GLU A 428 17.74 -0.60 13.44
N ILE A 429 17.11 -0.06 14.49
CA ILE A 429 17.15 1.37 14.81
C ILE A 429 18.42 1.61 15.63
N HIS A 430 19.39 2.27 15.02
CA HIS A 430 20.72 2.50 15.58
C HIS A 430 20.84 3.79 16.41
N ALA A 431 19.83 4.68 16.37
CA ALA A 431 19.84 5.94 17.10
C ALA A 431 19.77 5.75 18.64
N ALA A 432 20.71 6.37 19.36
CA ALA A 432 20.67 6.47 20.82
C ALA A 432 19.64 7.53 21.28
N ASP A 433 19.35 7.58 22.59
CA ASP A 433 18.38 8.53 23.17
C ASP A 433 18.78 9.98 22.82
N ASN A 434 20.04 10.35 23.05
CA ASN A 434 20.59 11.66 22.68
C ASN A 434 20.50 11.98 21.17
N ASP A 435 20.65 10.97 20.29
CA ASP A 435 20.55 11.20 18.84
C ASP A 435 19.11 11.57 18.45
N ILE A 436 18.13 10.87 19.04
CA ILE A 436 16.70 11.13 18.85
C ILE A 436 16.33 12.50 19.43
N LEU A 437 16.85 12.85 20.61
CA LEU A 437 16.59 14.15 21.22
C LEU A 437 17.16 15.31 20.39
N LYS A 438 18.35 15.13 19.82
CA LYS A 438 18.97 16.12 18.93
C LYS A 438 18.31 16.19 17.56
N ASN A 439 17.82 15.07 17.05
CA ASN A 439 17.12 15.02 15.78
C ASN A 439 15.93 14.05 15.84
N PRO A 440 14.73 14.54 16.21
CA PRO A 440 13.55 13.69 16.28
C PRO A 440 13.16 13.06 14.94
N TYR A 441 13.47 13.71 13.80
CA TYR A 441 13.17 13.21 12.46
C TYR A 441 13.97 11.94 12.09
N ILE A 442 15.04 11.61 12.83
CA ILE A 442 15.77 10.35 12.64
C ILE A 442 14.86 9.13 12.88
N LEU A 443 13.80 9.29 13.66
CA LEU A 443 12.80 8.25 13.87
C LEU A 443 12.09 7.89 12.57
N TYR A 444 11.67 8.88 11.77
CA TYR A 444 11.12 8.63 10.44
C TYR A 444 12.19 7.99 9.54
N GLU A 445 13.39 8.59 9.48
CA GLU A 445 14.48 8.09 8.63
C GLU A 445 14.77 6.61 8.89
N GLN A 446 14.91 6.17 10.15
CA GLN A 446 15.26 4.78 10.46
C GLN A 446 14.08 3.80 10.48
N THR A 447 12.84 4.29 10.49
CA THR A 447 11.64 3.43 10.52
C THR A 447 10.85 3.40 9.22
N ARG A 448 11.06 4.33 8.27
CA ARG A 448 10.30 4.46 7.01
C ARG A 448 10.25 3.20 6.14
N LEU A 449 11.21 2.29 6.28
CA LEU A 449 11.28 1.04 5.52
C LEU A 449 10.65 -0.15 6.27
N GLN A 450 10.18 0.06 7.51
CA GLN A 450 9.55 -0.96 8.34
C GLN A 450 8.05 -1.06 8.06
N LEU A 451 7.43 -2.16 8.50
CA LEU A 451 5.98 -2.39 8.35
C LEU A 451 5.11 -1.36 9.10
N GLU A 452 5.57 -0.90 10.26
CA GLU A 452 4.93 0.14 11.07
C GLU A 452 5.88 1.34 11.25
N PRO A 453 6.07 2.17 10.21
CA PRO A 453 6.95 3.33 10.29
C PRO A 453 6.37 4.37 11.24
N ILE A 454 7.23 5.21 11.84
CA ILE A 454 6.79 6.43 12.53
C ILE A 454 6.61 7.52 11.46
N PRO A 455 5.37 7.97 11.18
CA PRO A 455 5.10 8.93 10.12
C PRO A 455 5.84 10.26 10.33
N ILE A 456 6.32 10.87 9.25
CA ILE A 456 6.97 12.18 9.34
C ILE A 456 6.01 13.24 9.90
N TRP A 457 4.71 13.18 9.56
CA TRP A 457 3.68 14.07 10.11
C TRP A 457 3.49 13.92 11.62
N THR A 458 3.66 12.72 12.17
CA THR A 458 3.56 12.49 13.62
C THR A 458 4.67 13.24 14.36
N ILE A 459 5.88 13.26 13.77
CA ILE A 459 7.04 13.98 14.29
C ILE A 459 6.85 15.48 14.07
N ASP A 460 6.42 15.90 12.88
CA ASP A 460 6.25 17.30 12.50
C ASP A 460 5.22 18.01 13.40
N LYS A 461 4.05 17.39 13.66
CA LYS A 461 3.04 17.92 14.59
C LYS A 461 3.53 18.01 16.03
N ALA A 462 4.45 17.12 16.42
CA ALA A 462 5.07 17.20 17.74
C ALA A 462 6.06 18.36 17.82
N MET A 463 6.77 18.68 16.73
CA MET A 463 7.79 19.72 16.62
C MET A 463 7.25 21.11 16.28
N PHE A 464 6.08 21.17 15.64
CA PHE A 464 5.34 22.37 15.33
C PHE A 464 3.88 22.26 15.81
N PRO A 465 3.63 22.37 17.13
CA PRO A 465 2.27 22.47 17.64
C PRO A 465 1.59 23.71 17.07
N ASN A 466 0.27 23.64 16.81
CA ASN A 466 -0.45 24.80 16.29
C ASN A 466 -0.61 25.90 17.36
N GLU A 467 -0.84 27.15 16.94
CA GLU A 467 -0.91 28.30 17.86
C GLU A 467 -2.00 28.15 18.93
N ALA A 468 -3.18 27.61 18.61
CA ALA A 468 -4.22 27.40 19.61
C ALA A 468 -3.78 26.45 20.75
N LEU A 469 -2.96 25.44 20.44
CA LEU A 469 -2.40 24.55 21.45
C LEU A 469 -1.27 25.23 22.24
N LEU A 470 -0.45 26.05 21.59
CA LEU A 470 0.61 26.83 22.24
C LEU A 470 0.06 27.93 23.16
N GLU A 471 -1.08 28.53 22.84
CA GLU A 471 -1.78 29.47 23.72
C GLU A 471 -2.29 28.79 24.99
N THR A 472 -2.77 27.55 24.88
CA THR A 472 -3.28 26.77 26.01
C THR A 472 -2.15 26.14 26.84
N TYR A 473 -1.03 25.79 26.18
CA TYR A 473 0.13 25.13 26.78
C TYR A 473 1.46 25.77 26.34
N PRO A 474 1.82 26.97 26.86
CA PRO A 474 2.97 27.73 26.39
C PRO A 474 4.33 27.05 26.55
N PHE A 475 4.48 26.17 27.55
CA PHE A 475 5.72 25.40 27.80
C PHE A 475 6.12 24.48 26.64
N LEU A 476 5.18 24.15 25.72
CA LEU A 476 5.51 23.35 24.54
C LEU A 476 6.51 24.04 23.62
N ARG A 477 6.61 25.38 23.67
CA ARG A 477 7.55 26.16 22.84
C ARG A 477 9.01 25.76 23.09
N GLU A 478 9.40 25.42 24.32
CA GLU A 478 10.79 25.05 24.67
C GLU A 478 11.28 23.78 23.96
N GLY A 479 10.39 22.86 23.63
CA GLY A 479 10.71 21.63 22.89
C GLY A 479 10.27 21.64 21.42
N SER A 480 9.88 22.80 20.89
CA SER A 480 9.46 22.98 19.49
C SER A 480 10.63 23.48 18.64
N LEU A 481 10.48 23.44 17.31
CA LEU A 481 11.47 24.01 16.39
C LEU A 481 11.14 25.46 16.06
N ASP A 482 12.17 26.30 16.04
CA ASP A 482 12.03 27.74 15.78
C ASP A 482 11.81 28.06 14.30
N SER A 483 12.28 27.20 13.39
CA SER A 483 12.28 27.46 11.95
C SER A 483 11.62 26.33 11.17
N LYS A 484 10.66 26.69 10.31
CA LYS A 484 10.04 25.78 9.34
C LYS A 484 11.04 25.22 8.31
N TYR A 485 12.23 25.81 8.22
CA TYR A 485 13.34 25.42 7.35
C TYR A 485 14.47 24.69 8.09
N ASP A 486 14.21 24.19 9.31
CA ASP A 486 15.21 23.41 10.04
C ASP A 486 15.77 22.27 9.18
N ILE A 487 17.09 22.16 9.12
CA ILE A 487 17.80 21.23 8.22
C ILE A 487 17.34 19.77 8.46
N ARG A 488 17.09 19.41 9.72
CA ARG A 488 16.61 18.07 10.11
C ARG A 488 15.26 17.76 9.49
N ARG A 489 14.35 18.74 9.53
CA ARG A 489 13.02 18.66 8.92
C ARG A 489 13.12 18.59 7.40
N VAL A 490 13.89 19.50 6.79
CA VAL A 490 14.02 19.56 5.32
C VAL A 490 14.61 18.26 4.78
N ARG A 491 15.63 17.69 5.43
CA ARG A 491 16.18 16.39 5.04
C ARG A 491 15.13 15.29 5.06
N ALA A 492 14.36 15.20 6.13
CA ALA A 492 13.30 14.21 6.25
C ALA A 492 12.22 14.39 5.17
N LEU A 493 11.87 15.64 4.81
CA LEU A 493 10.94 15.93 3.72
C LEU A 493 11.48 15.55 2.34
N VAL A 494 12.77 15.79 2.08
CA VAL A 494 13.43 15.35 0.83
C VAL A 494 13.46 13.82 0.76
N VAL A 495 13.81 13.14 1.86
CA VAL A 495 13.74 11.67 1.94
C VAL A 495 12.32 11.18 1.67
N TYR A 496 11.31 11.81 2.28
CA TYR A 496 9.91 11.46 2.05
C TYR A 496 9.52 11.57 0.58
N VAL A 497 9.81 12.69 -0.08
CA VAL A 497 9.52 12.91 -1.50
C VAL A 497 10.22 11.89 -2.39
N LEU A 498 11.48 11.56 -2.10
CA LEU A 498 12.21 10.55 -2.88
C LEU A 498 11.70 9.11 -2.63
N GLU A 499 11.21 8.78 -1.44
CA GLU A 499 10.58 7.47 -1.17
C GLU A 499 9.22 7.34 -1.87
N GLN A 500 8.47 8.45 -2.00
CA GLN A 500 7.26 8.51 -2.83
C GLN A 500 7.59 8.29 -4.31
N ALA A 501 8.63 8.95 -4.82
CA ALA A 501 9.13 8.76 -6.17
C ALA A 501 9.55 7.30 -6.42
N ALA A 502 10.29 6.70 -5.48
CA ALA A 502 10.70 5.30 -5.53
C ALA A 502 9.52 4.33 -5.57
N SER A 503 8.46 4.61 -4.83
CA SER A 503 7.22 3.82 -4.86
C SER A 503 6.49 3.92 -6.21
N ASN A 504 6.63 5.05 -6.90
CA ASN A 504 6.12 5.28 -8.25
C ASN A 504 7.07 4.79 -9.37
N GLY A 505 8.26 4.31 -9.01
CA GLY A 505 9.22 3.68 -9.91
C GLY A 505 10.44 4.53 -10.26
N ASP A 506 10.50 5.78 -9.82
CA ASP A 506 11.62 6.68 -10.06
C ASP A 506 12.75 6.43 -9.06
N THR A 507 13.99 6.34 -9.52
CA THR A 507 15.15 6.11 -8.61
C THR A 507 15.89 7.37 -8.24
N LEU A 508 15.54 8.50 -8.85
CA LEU A 508 16.04 9.85 -8.60
C LEU A 508 14.98 10.86 -9.04
N LEU A 509 15.03 12.08 -8.50
CA LEU A 509 14.21 13.19 -8.98
C LEU A 509 15.08 14.41 -9.32
N PRO A 510 14.74 15.17 -10.38
CA PRO A 510 15.35 16.46 -10.65
C PRO A 510 15.24 17.41 -9.45
N PHE A 511 16.25 18.24 -9.26
CA PHE A 511 16.31 19.20 -8.16
C PHE A 511 15.06 20.10 -8.05
N GLU A 512 14.61 20.66 -9.17
CA GLU A 512 13.43 21.53 -9.22
C GLU A 512 12.14 20.79 -8.84
N GLU A 513 12.06 19.51 -9.20
CA GLU A 513 10.90 18.67 -8.89
C GLU A 513 10.77 18.42 -7.39
N ILE A 514 11.89 18.22 -6.70
CA ILE A 514 11.92 18.04 -5.24
C ILE A 514 11.42 19.31 -4.55
N VAL A 515 11.92 20.48 -4.95
CA VAL A 515 11.48 21.76 -4.42
C VAL A 515 9.97 21.92 -4.63
N ARG A 516 9.49 21.67 -5.85
CA ARG A 516 8.07 21.76 -6.20
C ARG A 516 7.21 20.82 -5.36
N GLN A 517 7.60 19.56 -5.22
CA GLN A 517 6.83 18.58 -4.45
C GLN A 517 6.79 18.91 -2.96
N ILE A 518 7.92 19.32 -2.36
CA ILE A 518 7.97 19.73 -0.94
C ILE A 518 7.04 20.90 -0.67
N ARG A 519 7.06 21.93 -1.53
CA ARG A 519 6.15 23.09 -1.42
C ARG A 519 4.67 22.69 -1.48
N ASN A 520 4.36 21.60 -2.15
CA ASN A 520 2.99 21.11 -2.32
C ASN A 520 2.54 20.14 -1.21
N LEU A 521 3.44 19.68 -0.32
CA LEU A 521 3.11 18.70 0.73
C LEU A 521 2.07 19.24 1.73
N PRO A 522 1.07 18.43 2.14
CA PRO A 522 0.04 18.79 3.13
C PRO A 522 0.60 18.87 4.56
N ILE A 523 1.55 19.77 4.79
CA ILE A 523 2.25 19.93 6.06
C ILE A 523 2.09 21.36 6.60
N VAL A 524 2.00 21.48 7.93
CA VAL A 524 1.80 22.75 8.64
C VAL A 524 2.81 22.82 9.79
N PRO A 525 3.68 23.86 9.86
CA PRO A 525 3.77 24.97 8.92
C PRO A 525 4.21 24.50 7.53
N ASP A 526 3.81 25.23 6.49
CA ASP A 526 4.27 24.91 5.14
C ASP A 526 5.81 24.93 5.05
N CYS A 527 6.36 24.20 4.08
CA CYS A 527 7.78 24.25 3.78
C CYS A 527 7.95 24.95 2.43
N GLU A 528 8.00 26.28 2.45
CA GLU A 528 8.23 27.11 1.26
C GLU A 528 9.71 27.07 0.82
N LEU A 529 10.21 25.86 0.62
CA LEU A 529 11.55 25.61 0.11
C LEU A 529 11.69 26.29 -1.27
N HIS A 530 12.86 26.85 -1.52
CA HIS A 530 13.25 27.36 -2.83
C HIS A 530 14.70 26.92 -3.09
N GLU A 531 15.15 27.13 -4.31
CA GLU A 531 16.38 26.58 -4.87
C GLU A 531 17.60 26.97 -4.01
N ASP A 532 17.77 28.26 -3.73
CA ASP A 532 18.92 28.76 -2.96
C ASP A 532 18.99 28.15 -1.55
N LEU A 533 17.84 28.00 -0.89
CA LEU A 533 17.76 27.40 0.44
C LEU A 533 18.16 25.92 0.41
N LEU A 534 17.64 25.14 -0.54
CA LEU A 534 17.98 23.73 -0.68
C LEU A 534 19.47 23.55 -1.04
N THR A 535 20.00 24.39 -1.94
CA THR A 535 21.42 24.39 -2.30
C THR A 535 22.31 24.71 -1.10
N SER A 536 21.90 25.61 -0.21
CA SER A 536 22.69 26.00 0.97
C SER A 536 22.89 24.88 2.00
N ILE A 537 22.07 23.83 1.95
CA ILE A 537 22.09 22.71 2.92
C ILE A 537 22.46 21.37 2.30
N GLU A 538 22.84 21.33 1.01
CA GLU A 538 23.17 20.09 0.26
C GLU A 538 24.16 19.18 0.99
N THR A 539 25.15 19.76 1.66
CA THR A 539 26.17 19.02 2.43
C THR A 539 25.58 18.27 3.62
N ASP A 540 24.55 18.82 4.25
CA ASP A 540 23.91 18.25 5.45
C ASP A 540 22.93 17.12 5.11
N LEU A 541 22.53 17.00 3.84
CA LEU A 541 21.63 15.96 3.33
C LEU A 541 22.34 14.63 3.04
N GLN A 542 23.67 14.62 2.94
CA GLN A 542 24.49 13.50 2.48
C GLN A 542 24.38 12.21 3.29
N GLN A 543 23.80 12.28 4.50
CA GLN A 543 23.56 11.10 5.33
C GLN A 543 22.62 10.11 4.63
N GLU A 544 21.56 10.61 3.98
CA GLU A 544 20.51 9.80 3.34
C GLU A 544 20.35 10.07 1.84
N ILE A 545 20.94 11.15 1.31
CA ILE A 545 20.72 11.63 -0.04
C ILE A 545 22.04 11.78 -0.79
N ILE A 546 22.10 11.31 -2.03
CA ILE A 546 23.22 11.49 -2.94
C ILE A 546 22.78 12.43 -4.07
N ILE A 547 23.61 13.43 -4.34
CA ILE A 547 23.41 14.36 -5.46
C ILE A 547 24.12 13.78 -6.68
N VAL A 548 23.40 13.67 -7.78
CA VAL A 548 23.89 13.11 -9.05
C VAL A 548 23.71 14.13 -10.18
N GLU A 549 24.60 14.07 -11.16
CA GLU A 549 24.54 14.89 -12.38
C GLU A 549 23.78 14.14 -13.47
N MET A 550 22.80 14.80 -14.09
CA MET A 550 22.02 14.29 -15.20
C MET A 550 22.77 14.48 -16.53
N ALA A 551 22.30 13.82 -17.60
CA ALA A 551 22.96 13.87 -18.91
C ALA A 551 23.00 15.28 -19.55
N ASP A 552 22.09 16.17 -19.15
CA ASP A 552 22.03 17.57 -19.58
C ASP A 552 22.85 18.52 -18.67
N GLY A 553 23.55 17.97 -17.66
CA GLY A 553 24.33 18.71 -16.66
C GLY A 553 23.51 19.26 -15.49
N SER A 554 22.19 19.04 -15.46
CA SER A 554 21.35 19.43 -14.34
C SER A 554 21.55 18.50 -13.13
N LYS A 555 21.17 18.97 -11.93
CA LYS A 555 21.27 18.18 -10.69
C LYS A 555 19.99 17.37 -10.45
N ALA A 556 20.15 16.14 -9.99
CA ALA A 556 19.08 15.33 -9.41
C ALA A 556 19.52 14.75 -8.07
N TYR A 557 18.55 14.46 -7.20
CA TYR A 557 18.84 13.80 -5.92
C TYR A 557 18.30 12.38 -5.94
N GLN A 558 19.02 11.51 -5.26
CA GLN A 558 18.74 10.09 -5.16
C GLN A 558 18.85 9.64 -3.72
N LEU A 559 17.98 8.71 -3.29
CA LEU A 559 18.15 8.04 -2.00
C LEU A 559 19.47 7.29 -1.99
N LYS A 560 20.27 7.48 -0.94
CA LYS A 560 21.58 6.84 -0.80
C LYS A 560 21.52 5.32 -0.95
N ARG A 561 20.50 4.67 -0.37
CA ARG A 561 20.27 3.23 -0.51
C ARG A 561 20.12 2.79 -1.98
N LEU A 562 19.41 3.58 -2.80
CA LEU A 562 19.20 3.27 -4.22
C LEU A 562 20.45 3.57 -5.04
N TYR A 563 21.17 4.66 -4.71
CA TYR A 563 22.46 4.95 -5.31
C TYR A 563 23.45 3.78 -5.10
N GLU A 564 23.60 3.29 -3.87
CA GLU A 564 24.48 2.16 -3.54
C GLU A 564 24.09 0.88 -4.30
N MET A 565 22.78 0.59 -4.40
CA MET A 565 22.26 -0.54 -5.18
C MET A 565 22.55 -0.38 -6.68
N GLY A 566 22.32 0.80 -7.25
CA GLY A 566 22.63 1.11 -8.65
C GLY A 566 24.12 1.01 -8.96
N GLN A 567 25.00 1.47 -8.06
CA GLN A 567 26.45 1.31 -8.19
C GLN A 567 26.84 -0.16 -8.18
N LEU A 568 26.31 -0.97 -7.25
CA LEU A 568 26.57 -2.41 -7.21
C LEU A 568 26.17 -3.09 -8.52
N ILE A 569 24.98 -2.78 -9.06
CA ILE A 569 24.52 -3.30 -10.35
C ILE A 569 25.50 -2.93 -11.46
N ARG A 570 25.83 -1.63 -11.58
CA ARG A 570 26.74 -1.10 -12.61
C ARG A 570 28.10 -1.80 -12.57
N GLU A 571 28.73 -1.85 -11.40
CA GLU A 571 30.03 -2.49 -11.21
C GLU A 571 30.02 -3.96 -11.61
N LYS A 572 28.97 -4.70 -11.22
CA LYS A 572 28.83 -6.13 -11.51
C LYS A 572 28.62 -6.39 -13.00
N VAL A 573 27.78 -5.58 -13.64
CA VAL A 573 27.51 -5.66 -15.09
C VAL A 573 28.79 -5.36 -15.87
N GLU A 574 29.45 -4.23 -15.60
CA GLU A 574 30.66 -3.82 -16.31
C GLU A 574 31.80 -4.82 -16.14
N LYS A 575 32.05 -5.28 -14.91
CA LYS A 575 33.11 -6.26 -14.63
C LYS A 575 32.88 -7.57 -15.38
N ARG A 576 31.62 -7.98 -15.55
CA ARG A 576 31.26 -9.19 -16.30
C ARG A 576 31.44 -9.01 -17.80
N LEU A 577 31.07 -7.86 -18.35
CA LEU A 577 31.24 -7.55 -19.78
C LEU A 577 32.70 -7.36 -20.20
N LYS A 578 33.54 -6.83 -19.30
CA LYS A 578 34.99 -6.69 -19.49
C LYS A 578 35.73 -8.02 -19.27
N GLY A 579 35.11 -9.00 -18.60
CA GLY A 579 35.70 -10.31 -18.32
C GLY A 579 35.87 -11.20 -19.55
N ALA A 580 36.87 -12.09 -19.52
CA ALA A 580 37.11 -13.05 -20.60
C ALA A 580 35.89 -13.97 -20.82
N ARG A 581 35.49 -14.16 -22.07
CA ARG A 581 34.39 -15.06 -22.43
C ARG A 581 34.66 -16.48 -21.93
N ILE A 582 33.58 -17.21 -21.67
CA ILE A 582 33.66 -18.58 -21.20
C ILE A 582 33.82 -19.48 -22.42
N SER A 583 34.81 -20.35 -22.39
CA SER A 583 35.00 -21.37 -23.42
C SER A 583 34.06 -22.53 -23.17
N ILE A 584 33.25 -22.89 -24.16
CA ILE A 584 32.35 -24.06 -24.13
C ILE A 584 32.34 -24.69 -25.52
N SER A 585 32.62 -26.00 -25.59
CA SER A 585 32.68 -26.71 -26.87
C SER A 585 31.35 -27.42 -27.13
N ALA A 586 30.49 -26.82 -27.95
CA ALA A 586 29.19 -27.38 -28.27
C ALA A 586 28.77 -27.09 -29.71
N ASP A 587 28.17 -28.07 -30.38
CA ASP A 587 27.39 -27.85 -31.59
C ASP A 587 25.95 -27.51 -31.21
N TRP A 588 25.71 -26.23 -30.93
CA TRP A 588 24.40 -25.74 -30.51
C TRP A 588 23.31 -25.99 -31.54
N ARG A 589 23.66 -26.07 -32.83
CA ARG A 589 22.69 -26.35 -33.89
C ARG A 589 22.26 -27.81 -33.83
N ALA A 590 23.20 -28.75 -33.77
CA ALA A 590 22.88 -30.18 -33.68
C ALA A 590 22.05 -30.50 -32.42
N LEU A 591 22.41 -29.93 -31.26
CA LEU A 591 21.66 -30.10 -30.01
C LEU A 591 20.23 -29.56 -30.08
N LEU A 592 20.05 -28.42 -30.75
CA LEU A 592 18.72 -27.84 -30.96
C LEU A 592 17.89 -28.69 -31.91
N ASP A 593 18.49 -29.19 -32.99
CA ASP A 593 17.81 -30.03 -33.99
C ASP A 593 17.32 -31.33 -33.37
N GLU A 594 18.15 -31.99 -32.57
CA GLU A 594 17.76 -33.19 -31.81
C GLU A 594 16.57 -32.89 -30.88
N LYS A 595 16.64 -31.79 -30.14
CA LYS A 595 15.56 -31.36 -29.21
C LYS A 595 14.24 -31.10 -29.92
N LEU A 596 14.28 -30.66 -31.18
CA LEU A 596 13.12 -30.36 -32.02
C LEU A 596 12.65 -31.54 -32.87
N GLY A 597 13.15 -32.76 -32.64
CA GLY A 597 12.70 -33.98 -33.33
C GLY A 597 13.46 -34.31 -34.61
N GLY A 598 14.65 -33.75 -34.80
CA GLY A 598 15.53 -34.04 -35.94
C GLY A 598 15.46 -32.98 -37.06
N PRO A 599 15.86 -33.33 -38.30
CA PRO A 599 15.92 -32.38 -39.41
C PRO A 599 14.54 -31.83 -39.78
N ILE A 600 14.52 -30.71 -40.49
CA ILE A 600 13.28 -30.05 -40.93
C ILE A 600 12.53 -30.97 -41.90
N GLN A 601 11.32 -31.38 -41.52
CA GLN A 601 10.43 -32.24 -42.31
C GLN A 601 9.13 -31.49 -42.66
N ILE A 602 9.26 -30.23 -43.10
CA ILE A 602 8.13 -29.38 -43.49
C ILE A 602 8.04 -29.41 -45.03
N ALA A 603 6.86 -29.77 -45.54
CA ALA A 603 6.63 -29.90 -46.98
C ALA A 603 6.49 -28.54 -47.69
N ASP A 604 5.96 -27.53 -46.99
CA ASP A 604 5.84 -26.18 -47.50
C ASP A 604 7.20 -25.45 -47.49
N PRO A 605 7.72 -24.98 -48.64
CA PRO A 605 9.05 -24.37 -48.71
C PRO A 605 9.19 -23.09 -47.88
N TYR A 606 8.13 -22.29 -47.76
CA TYR A 606 8.15 -21.04 -47.03
C TYR A 606 8.22 -21.30 -45.51
N GLU A 607 7.41 -22.22 -45.00
CA GLU A 607 7.46 -22.63 -43.60
C GLU A 607 8.75 -23.40 -43.27
N ALA A 608 9.32 -24.14 -44.22
CA ALA A 608 10.63 -24.77 -44.06
C ALA A 608 11.78 -23.74 -43.97
N GLU A 609 11.77 -22.70 -44.79
CA GLU A 609 12.74 -21.59 -44.72
C GLU A 609 12.61 -20.81 -43.39
N LYS A 610 11.38 -20.49 -42.99
CA LYS A 610 11.08 -19.86 -41.70
C LYS A 610 11.53 -20.72 -40.51
N GLU A 611 11.40 -22.04 -40.62
CA GLU A 611 11.91 -22.98 -39.63
C GLU A 611 13.44 -22.93 -39.53
N GLU A 612 14.12 -22.95 -40.68
CA GLU A 612 15.57 -22.90 -40.79
C GLU A 612 16.13 -21.60 -40.21
N MET A 613 15.52 -20.46 -40.55
CA MET A 613 15.85 -19.16 -39.97
C MET A 613 15.69 -19.18 -38.45
N ALA A 614 14.58 -19.71 -37.92
CA ALA A 614 14.35 -19.77 -36.48
C ALA A 614 15.34 -20.68 -35.74
N ARG A 615 15.76 -21.79 -36.36
CA ARG A 615 16.78 -22.69 -35.78
C ARG A 615 18.17 -22.05 -35.81
N THR A 616 18.50 -21.34 -36.90
CA THR A 616 19.74 -20.55 -37.03
C THR A 616 19.82 -19.44 -35.98
N GLU A 617 18.73 -18.67 -35.82
CA GLU A 617 18.61 -17.64 -34.78
C GLU A 617 18.82 -18.22 -33.38
N LYS A 618 18.09 -19.29 -33.05
CA LYS A 618 18.21 -19.95 -31.74
C LYS A 618 19.60 -20.51 -31.49
N ALA A 619 20.24 -21.14 -32.48
CA ALA A 619 21.60 -21.68 -32.31
C ALA A 619 22.64 -20.56 -32.05
N ALA A 620 22.52 -19.43 -32.74
CA ALA A 620 23.38 -18.26 -32.51
C ALA A 620 23.17 -17.68 -31.10
N ILE A 621 21.91 -17.58 -30.64
CA ILE A 621 21.58 -17.13 -29.29
C ILE A 621 22.11 -18.12 -28.24
N LEU A 622 21.98 -19.44 -28.42
CA LEU A 622 22.52 -20.44 -27.49
C LEU A 622 24.01 -20.25 -27.26
N LYS A 623 24.77 -20.07 -28.34
CA LYS A 623 26.20 -19.80 -28.28
C LYS A 623 26.49 -18.56 -27.45
N GLU A 624 25.77 -17.47 -27.70
CA GLU A 624 25.94 -16.21 -26.98
C GLU A 624 25.66 -16.36 -25.48
N LEU A 625 24.53 -16.99 -25.12
CA LEU A 625 24.15 -17.25 -23.72
C LEU A 625 25.16 -18.16 -22.99
N ALA A 626 25.79 -19.07 -23.72
CA ALA A 626 26.73 -20.03 -23.15
C ALA A 626 28.14 -19.44 -22.94
N GLU A 627 28.58 -18.52 -23.79
CA GLU A 627 29.92 -17.92 -23.74
C GLU A 627 29.97 -16.62 -22.92
N SER A 628 28.83 -15.93 -22.74
CA SER A 628 28.77 -14.64 -22.05
C SER A 628 28.63 -14.77 -20.54
N ARG A 629 29.32 -13.89 -19.81
CA ARG A 629 29.28 -13.84 -18.33
C ARG A 629 28.03 -13.15 -17.77
N ILE A 630 27.42 -12.32 -18.60
CA ILE A 630 26.13 -11.68 -18.39
C ILE A 630 25.47 -11.54 -19.76
N SER A 631 24.18 -11.89 -19.86
CA SER A 631 23.45 -11.79 -21.11
C SER A 631 21.96 -11.59 -20.89
N VAL A 632 21.29 -11.06 -21.91
CA VAL A 632 19.84 -10.94 -22.00
C VAL A 632 19.30 -11.84 -23.12
N LEU A 633 18.18 -12.52 -22.83
CA LEU A 633 17.38 -13.26 -23.80
C LEU A 633 16.01 -12.59 -23.93
N ILE A 634 15.80 -11.94 -25.05
CA ILE A 634 14.60 -11.15 -25.34
C ILE A 634 13.72 -11.89 -26.33
N GLY A 635 12.41 -11.79 -26.15
CA GLY A 635 11.48 -12.13 -27.22
C GLY A 635 10.02 -12.14 -26.75
N PRO A 636 9.06 -11.93 -27.66
CA PRO A 636 7.63 -12.07 -27.35
C PRO A 636 7.25 -13.43 -26.74
N ALA A 637 6.02 -13.52 -26.23
CA ALA A 637 5.42 -14.82 -25.91
C ALA A 637 5.40 -15.72 -27.16
N GLY A 638 5.64 -17.02 -26.98
CA GLY A 638 5.58 -17.99 -28.09
C GLY A 638 6.79 -18.02 -29.03
N THR A 639 7.88 -17.26 -28.80
CA THR A 639 9.08 -17.35 -29.67
C THR A 639 10.02 -18.52 -29.38
N GLY A 640 9.74 -19.30 -28.31
CA GLY A 640 10.53 -20.48 -27.96
C GLY A 640 11.69 -20.24 -26.99
N LYS A 641 11.66 -19.14 -26.20
CA LYS A 641 12.60 -18.88 -25.09
C LYS A 641 12.82 -20.12 -24.19
N THR A 642 11.72 -20.77 -23.83
CA THR A 642 11.72 -21.98 -23.03
C THR A 642 12.52 -23.13 -23.65
N THR A 643 12.39 -23.33 -24.96
CA THR A 643 13.14 -24.35 -25.69
C THR A 643 14.63 -24.05 -25.64
N LEU A 644 15.03 -22.80 -25.92
CA LEU A 644 16.42 -22.33 -25.80
C LEU A 644 17.02 -22.63 -24.42
N LEU A 645 16.35 -22.19 -23.36
CA LEU A 645 16.82 -22.40 -22.00
C LEU A 645 16.95 -23.89 -21.69
N SER A 646 15.98 -24.71 -22.10
CA SER A 646 16.01 -26.16 -21.88
C SER A 646 17.18 -26.85 -22.59
N THR A 647 17.54 -26.39 -23.81
CA THR A 647 18.69 -26.90 -24.56
C THR A 647 20.00 -26.48 -23.89
N LEU A 648 20.10 -25.20 -23.51
CA LEU A 648 21.29 -24.66 -22.84
C LEU A 648 21.60 -25.42 -21.53
N ILE A 649 20.63 -25.53 -20.63
CA ILE A 649 20.82 -26.19 -19.31
C ILE A 649 20.93 -27.71 -19.41
N SER A 650 20.67 -28.30 -20.59
CA SER A 650 20.90 -29.73 -20.83
C SER A 650 22.35 -30.05 -21.16
N HIS A 651 23.18 -29.03 -21.46
CA HIS A 651 24.58 -29.22 -21.80
C HIS A 651 25.41 -29.70 -20.59
N PRO A 652 26.24 -30.77 -20.72
CA PRO A 652 26.96 -31.37 -19.59
C PRO A 652 27.85 -30.39 -18.80
N GLU A 653 28.61 -29.54 -19.47
CA GLU A 653 29.49 -28.56 -18.80
C GLU A 653 28.69 -27.52 -17.98
N ILE A 654 27.47 -27.17 -18.41
CA ILE A 654 26.61 -26.22 -17.72
C ILE A 654 25.99 -26.89 -16.49
N GLN A 655 25.60 -28.16 -16.61
CA GLN A 655 25.08 -28.94 -15.47
C GLN A 655 26.14 -29.18 -14.40
N GLN A 656 27.39 -29.45 -14.80
CA GLN A 656 28.49 -29.67 -13.86
C GLN A 656 28.76 -28.44 -12.98
N GLY A 657 28.47 -27.25 -13.48
CA GLY A 657 28.60 -25.99 -12.74
C GLY A 657 27.40 -25.65 -11.85
N ASP A 658 26.38 -26.50 -11.77
CA ASP A 658 25.07 -26.22 -11.18
C ASP A 658 24.31 -25.05 -11.84
N VAL A 659 22.98 -25.17 -11.85
CA VAL A 659 22.07 -24.19 -12.45
C VAL A 659 21.07 -23.71 -11.40
N LEU A 660 21.00 -22.40 -11.22
CA LEU A 660 20.00 -21.73 -10.39
C LEU A 660 18.95 -21.06 -11.28
N LEU A 661 17.70 -21.52 -11.16
CA LEU A 661 16.55 -20.95 -11.86
C LEU A 661 15.73 -20.07 -10.92
N LEU A 662 15.54 -18.81 -11.30
CA LEU A 662 14.84 -17.80 -10.52
C LEU A 662 13.73 -17.14 -11.34
N ALA A 663 12.64 -16.79 -10.68
CA ALA A 663 11.60 -15.94 -11.24
C ALA A 663 11.01 -15.00 -10.18
N PRO A 664 10.49 -13.83 -10.53
CA PRO A 664 9.90 -12.90 -9.56
C PRO A 664 8.56 -13.41 -8.99
N THR A 665 7.78 -14.15 -9.79
CA THR A 665 6.44 -14.62 -9.39
C THR A 665 6.34 -16.13 -9.23
N GLY A 666 5.42 -16.59 -8.37
CA GLY A 666 5.16 -18.01 -8.16
C GLY A 666 4.70 -18.75 -9.43
N LYS A 667 3.90 -18.10 -10.28
CA LYS A 667 3.42 -18.67 -11.55
C LYS A 667 4.58 -18.89 -12.54
N ALA A 668 5.46 -17.90 -12.70
CA ALA A 668 6.64 -18.03 -13.55
C ALA A 668 7.62 -19.09 -13.03
N ARG A 669 7.82 -19.16 -11.71
CA ARG A 669 8.63 -20.22 -11.06
C ARG A 669 8.13 -21.62 -11.42
N VAL A 670 6.82 -21.88 -11.30
CA VAL A 670 6.24 -23.20 -11.64
C VAL A 670 6.46 -23.53 -13.11
N ARG A 671 6.25 -22.56 -14.01
CA ARG A 671 6.52 -22.72 -15.44
C ARG A 671 7.97 -23.08 -15.71
N MET A 672 8.93 -22.42 -15.07
CA MET A 672 10.36 -22.76 -15.22
C MET A 672 10.66 -24.18 -14.73
N GLU A 673 10.08 -24.57 -13.59
CA GLU A 673 10.28 -25.90 -13.00
C GLU A 673 9.76 -27.02 -13.92
N GLU A 674 8.64 -26.80 -14.62
CA GLU A 674 8.12 -27.74 -15.62
C GLU A 674 9.10 -28.02 -16.76
N VAL A 675 9.84 -27.00 -17.17
CA VAL A 675 10.80 -27.05 -18.28
C VAL A 675 12.06 -27.82 -17.89
N SER A 676 12.41 -27.78 -16.61
CA SER A 676 13.57 -28.47 -16.04
C SER A 676 13.24 -29.78 -15.34
N LYS A 677 11.98 -30.26 -15.35
CA LYS A 677 11.55 -31.50 -14.67
C LYS A 677 12.40 -32.71 -15.03
N THR A 678 12.79 -32.84 -16.30
CA THR A 678 13.64 -33.95 -16.79
C THR A 678 15.08 -33.87 -16.26
N LEU A 679 15.52 -32.70 -15.81
CA LEU A 679 16.89 -32.40 -15.37
C LEU A 679 17.02 -32.28 -13.85
N LYS A 680 15.92 -32.45 -13.08
CA LYS A 680 15.88 -32.34 -11.62
C LYS A 680 16.40 -31.01 -11.05
N ILE A 681 16.40 -29.94 -11.84
CA ILE A 681 16.79 -28.58 -11.41
C ILE A 681 15.57 -27.92 -10.76
N LYS A 682 15.71 -27.45 -9.52
CA LYS A 682 14.66 -26.72 -8.80
C LYS A 682 14.66 -25.25 -9.18
N ALA A 683 13.47 -24.67 -9.31
CA ALA A 683 13.29 -23.23 -9.49
C ALA A 683 12.76 -22.56 -8.21
N TYR A 684 13.24 -21.36 -7.92
CA TYR A 684 12.82 -20.56 -6.77
C TYR A 684 12.20 -19.24 -7.20
N THR A 685 11.31 -18.70 -6.39
CA THR A 685 11.04 -17.26 -6.52
C THR A 685 12.26 -16.47 -6.02
N LEU A 686 12.47 -15.24 -6.52
CA LEU A 686 13.54 -14.38 -6.00
C LEU A 686 13.43 -14.19 -4.49
N ALA A 687 12.23 -13.90 -3.98
CA ALA A 687 11.99 -13.73 -2.55
C ALA A 687 12.35 -14.99 -1.74
N GLN A 688 11.96 -16.19 -2.23
CA GLN A 688 12.33 -17.45 -1.57
C GLN A 688 13.84 -17.69 -1.52
N PHE A 689 14.56 -17.36 -2.61
CA PHE A 689 16.00 -17.52 -2.66
C PHE A 689 16.71 -16.49 -1.77
N LEU A 690 16.40 -15.21 -1.95
CA LEU A 690 17.01 -14.10 -1.21
C LEU A 690 16.65 -14.11 0.27
N GLY A 691 15.51 -14.67 0.63
CA GLY A 691 15.14 -14.88 2.02
C GLY A 691 15.99 -15.92 2.74
N ARG A 692 16.62 -16.86 2.02
CA ARG A 692 17.60 -17.81 2.61
C ARG A 692 18.96 -17.16 2.85
N THR A 693 19.26 -16.08 2.13
CA THR A 693 20.52 -15.35 2.21
C THR A 693 20.38 -14.02 2.95
N ASN A 694 19.27 -13.83 3.68
CA ASN A 694 18.90 -12.63 4.45
C ASN A 694 18.81 -11.31 3.66
N ARG A 695 18.69 -11.40 2.33
CA ARG A 695 18.57 -10.26 1.41
C ARG A 695 17.13 -9.99 0.96
N TYR A 696 16.20 -10.77 1.48
CA TYR A 696 14.78 -10.46 1.48
C TYR A 696 14.28 -10.54 2.92
N ASP A 697 13.82 -9.41 3.43
CA ASP A 697 13.24 -9.29 4.76
C ASP A 697 11.76 -9.65 4.72
N TYR A 698 11.40 -10.80 5.30
CA TYR A 698 10.02 -11.26 5.40
C TYR A 698 9.17 -10.46 6.37
N GLN A 699 9.77 -9.71 7.31
CA GLN A 699 9.01 -8.89 8.25
C GLN A 699 8.49 -7.63 7.57
N ASN A 700 9.33 -7.00 6.74
CA ASN A 700 9.00 -5.74 6.08
C ASN A 700 8.64 -5.91 4.59
N PHE A 701 8.76 -7.13 4.04
CA PHE A 701 8.52 -7.47 2.63
C PHE A 701 9.42 -6.70 1.65
N ARG A 702 10.70 -6.52 2.00
CA ARG A 702 11.64 -5.72 1.22
C ARG A 702 12.89 -6.50 0.82
N TYR A 703 13.42 -6.15 -0.35
CA TYR A 703 14.77 -6.56 -0.76
C TYR A 703 15.78 -5.57 -0.18
N GLN A 704 16.91 -6.10 0.29
CA GLN A 704 17.93 -5.30 0.97
C GLN A 704 19.34 -5.79 0.68
N LEU A 705 20.28 -4.88 0.80
CA LEU A 705 21.71 -5.20 0.89
C LEU A 705 22.05 -5.43 2.37
N ILE A 706 22.82 -6.47 2.65
CA ILE A 706 23.32 -6.76 4.00
C ILE A 706 24.83 -6.51 4.13
N ASN A 707 25.48 -6.02 3.07
CA ASN A 707 26.90 -5.74 2.98
C ASN A 707 27.77 -6.93 3.39
N ALA A 708 27.30 -8.14 3.06
CA ALA A 708 27.98 -9.40 3.33
C ALA A 708 28.43 -10.06 2.03
N LYS A 709 29.45 -10.93 2.14
CA LYS A 709 29.89 -11.77 1.02
C LYS A 709 28.76 -12.65 0.49
N GLY A 710 28.77 -12.87 -0.81
CA GLY A 710 27.80 -13.75 -1.46
C GLY A 710 28.15 -15.22 -1.25
N GLU A 711 27.20 -16.10 -1.51
CA GLU A 711 27.38 -17.54 -1.38
C GLU A 711 27.68 -18.18 -2.74
N LYS A 712 28.52 -19.21 -2.74
CA LYS A 712 28.72 -20.06 -3.93
C LYS A 712 27.56 -21.05 -4.02
N HIS A 713 26.63 -20.80 -4.94
CA HIS A 713 25.43 -21.62 -5.11
C HIS A 713 25.37 -22.33 -6.47
N ALA A 714 25.61 -21.59 -7.55
CA ALA A 714 25.59 -22.10 -8.92
C ALA A 714 26.51 -21.25 -9.80
N GLN A 715 27.07 -21.86 -10.85
CA GLN A 715 27.86 -21.15 -11.85
C GLN A 715 26.99 -20.53 -12.94
N THR A 716 25.78 -21.05 -13.16
CA THR A 716 24.81 -20.51 -14.12
C THR A 716 23.54 -20.09 -13.39
N VAL A 717 23.17 -18.81 -13.53
CA VAL A 717 21.98 -18.23 -12.90
C VAL A 717 21.08 -17.67 -14.00
N ILE A 718 19.84 -18.14 -14.04
CA ILE A 718 18.85 -17.75 -15.03
C ILE A 718 17.68 -17.12 -14.31
N VAL A 719 17.34 -15.89 -14.69
CA VAL A 719 16.19 -15.16 -14.15
C VAL A 719 15.16 -14.97 -15.25
N ASP A 720 14.01 -15.65 -15.14
CA ASP A 720 12.88 -15.51 -16.06
C ASP A 720 11.90 -14.42 -15.62
N GLU A 721 11.18 -13.84 -16.57
CA GLU A 721 10.35 -12.63 -16.39
C GLU A 721 11.15 -11.47 -15.73
N ALA A 722 12.39 -11.26 -16.19
CA ALA A 722 13.30 -10.25 -15.66
C ALA A 722 12.79 -8.80 -15.81
N SER A 723 11.81 -8.57 -16.68
CA SER A 723 11.05 -7.31 -16.82
C SER A 723 10.40 -6.86 -15.50
N MET A 724 10.11 -7.77 -14.58
CA MET A 724 9.49 -7.45 -13.28
C MET A 724 10.51 -7.19 -12.15
N LEU A 725 11.82 -7.17 -12.45
CA LEU A 725 12.84 -6.88 -11.43
C LEU A 725 12.96 -5.39 -11.14
N THR A 726 12.87 -5.00 -9.87
CA THR A 726 13.29 -3.66 -9.40
C THR A 726 14.82 -3.59 -9.23
N GLU A 727 15.36 -2.39 -9.05
CA GLU A 727 16.77 -2.21 -8.70
C GLU A 727 17.14 -2.95 -7.42
N GLU A 728 16.29 -2.91 -6.38
CA GLU A 728 16.58 -3.60 -5.13
C GLU A 728 16.65 -5.11 -5.30
N MET A 729 15.77 -5.71 -6.14
CA MET A 729 15.80 -7.14 -6.46
C MET A 729 17.10 -7.54 -7.16
N MET A 730 17.53 -6.78 -8.16
CA MET A 730 18.73 -7.09 -8.94
C MET A 730 20.01 -6.88 -8.13
N ALA A 731 20.08 -5.81 -7.34
CA ALA A 731 21.21 -5.54 -6.44
C ALA A 731 21.34 -6.64 -5.38
N ALA A 732 20.24 -7.00 -4.71
CA ALA A 732 20.21 -8.10 -3.75
C ALA A 732 20.64 -9.44 -4.36
N LEU A 733 20.24 -9.73 -5.60
CA LEU A 733 20.68 -10.92 -6.32
C LEU A 733 22.19 -10.93 -6.59
N PHE A 734 22.77 -9.80 -7.01
CA PHE A 734 24.20 -9.70 -7.26
C PHE A 734 25.05 -9.72 -5.99
N GLU A 735 24.51 -9.24 -4.86
CA GLU A 735 25.15 -9.35 -3.55
C GLU A 735 25.09 -10.80 -3.02
N ALA A 736 23.97 -11.50 -3.23
CA ALA A 736 23.73 -12.84 -2.70
C ALA A 736 24.68 -13.91 -3.24
N LEU A 737 25.30 -13.68 -4.40
CA LEU A 737 25.95 -14.74 -5.17
C LEU A 737 27.42 -14.46 -5.47
N GLU A 738 28.27 -15.46 -5.19
CA GLU A 738 29.68 -15.51 -5.57
C GLU A 738 29.98 -16.69 -6.50
N GLY A 739 31.03 -16.58 -7.30
CA GLY A 739 31.47 -17.67 -8.19
C GLY A 739 30.59 -17.91 -9.43
N VAL A 740 29.53 -17.12 -9.64
CA VAL A 740 28.67 -17.20 -10.83
C VAL A 740 29.48 -16.89 -12.10
N GLN A 741 29.52 -17.83 -13.03
CA GLN A 741 30.12 -17.64 -14.35
C GLN A 741 29.17 -16.91 -15.29
N ARG A 742 27.89 -17.32 -15.32
CA ARG A 742 26.86 -16.84 -16.26
C ARG A 742 25.64 -16.29 -15.52
N PHE A 743 25.28 -15.04 -15.80
CA PHE A 743 23.95 -14.50 -15.52
C PHE A 743 23.17 -14.36 -16.83
N ILE A 744 21.97 -14.91 -16.87
CA ILE A 744 21.08 -14.86 -18.03
C ILE A 744 19.75 -14.27 -17.57
N PHE A 745 19.42 -13.07 -18.05
CA PHE A 745 18.15 -12.40 -17.77
C PHE A 745 17.21 -12.58 -18.96
N VAL A 746 16.03 -13.15 -18.71
CA VAL A 746 15.09 -13.56 -19.75
C VAL A 746 13.80 -12.77 -19.56
N GLY A 747 13.30 -12.14 -20.61
CA GLY A 747 12.08 -11.33 -20.52
C GLY A 747 11.72 -10.63 -21.83
N ASP A 748 10.72 -9.76 -21.76
CA ASP A 748 10.40 -8.83 -22.84
C ASP A 748 10.41 -7.41 -22.25
N PRO A 749 11.28 -6.50 -22.72
CA PRO A 749 11.37 -5.14 -22.18
C PRO A 749 10.10 -4.30 -22.45
N ARG A 750 9.18 -4.81 -23.28
CA ARG A 750 7.90 -4.16 -23.62
C ARG A 750 6.75 -4.60 -22.71
N GLN A 751 6.97 -5.56 -21.81
CA GLN A 751 5.99 -5.88 -20.77
C GLN A 751 5.83 -4.73 -19.77
N LEU A 752 4.81 -4.83 -18.92
CA LEU A 752 4.60 -3.90 -17.82
C LEU A 752 5.87 -3.76 -16.96
N PRO A 753 6.19 -2.53 -16.51
CA PRO A 753 7.33 -2.29 -15.64
C PRO A 753 7.15 -2.97 -14.28
N PRO A 754 8.25 -3.14 -13.52
CA PRO A 754 8.17 -3.63 -12.15
C PRO A 754 7.35 -2.70 -11.26
N ILE A 755 6.78 -3.25 -10.18
CA ILE A 755 6.17 -2.47 -9.10
C ILE A 755 7.28 -2.16 -8.09
N GLY A 756 7.69 -0.91 -7.99
CA GLY A 756 8.79 -0.43 -7.17
C GLY A 756 9.90 0.23 -7.99
N ALA A 757 11.03 0.54 -7.35
CA ALA A 757 12.02 1.46 -7.85
C ALA A 757 12.85 0.90 -9.03
N GLY A 758 12.89 1.65 -10.14
CA GLY A 758 13.79 1.42 -11.27
C GLY A 758 13.41 0.26 -12.21
N ARG A 759 14.04 0.24 -13.39
CA ARG A 759 13.77 -0.74 -14.46
C ARG A 759 15.07 -1.39 -14.97
N PRO A 760 15.87 -2.00 -14.09
CA PRO A 760 17.24 -2.41 -14.41
C PRO A 760 17.35 -3.41 -15.57
N PHE A 761 16.32 -4.24 -15.81
CA PHE A 761 16.32 -5.12 -16.99
C PHE A 761 16.21 -4.34 -18.31
N VAL A 762 15.36 -3.32 -18.37
CA VAL A 762 15.22 -2.46 -19.56
C VAL A 762 16.52 -1.70 -19.81
N ASP A 763 17.12 -1.16 -18.76
CA ASP A 763 18.40 -0.45 -18.86
C ASP A 763 19.53 -1.37 -19.31
N LEU A 764 19.57 -2.60 -18.77
CA LEU A 764 20.53 -3.62 -19.20
C LEU A 764 20.32 -4.02 -20.67
N VAL A 765 19.08 -4.20 -21.11
CA VAL A 765 18.76 -4.48 -22.51
C VAL A 765 19.25 -3.35 -23.40
N ASN A 766 18.92 -2.10 -23.08
CA ASN A 766 19.34 -0.93 -23.85
C ASN A 766 20.87 -0.84 -23.92
N TYR A 767 21.55 -1.05 -22.79
CA TYR A 767 23.01 -1.00 -22.71
C TYR A 767 23.72 -2.10 -23.51
N LEU A 768 23.08 -3.27 -23.68
CA LEU A 768 23.64 -4.41 -24.43
C LEU A 768 23.20 -4.45 -25.90
N THR A 769 22.24 -3.60 -26.30
CA THR A 769 21.70 -3.60 -27.66
C THR A 769 22.76 -3.11 -28.66
N PRO A 770 23.06 -3.87 -29.73
CA PRO A 770 23.97 -3.41 -30.78
C PRO A 770 23.42 -2.20 -31.55
N ASP A 771 24.27 -1.25 -31.93
CA ASP A 771 23.87 -0.03 -32.67
C ASP A 771 23.09 -0.33 -33.97
N ASN A 772 23.41 -1.44 -34.64
CA ASN A 772 22.82 -1.84 -35.92
C ASN A 772 21.80 -2.98 -35.80
N VAL A 773 21.27 -3.25 -34.59
CA VAL A 773 20.39 -4.40 -34.29
C VAL A 773 19.21 -4.56 -35.25
N GLU A 774 18.62 -3.47 -35.74
CA GLU A 774 17.47 -3.53 -36.65
C GLU A 774 17.80 -4.06 -38.04
N SER A 775 19.06 -3.97 -38.46
CA SER A 775 19.54 -4.47 -39.75
C SER A 775 20.21 -5.85 -39.67
N MET A 776 20.27 -6.44 -38.47
CA MET A 776 20.99 -7.70 -38.22
C MET A 776 20.05 -8.90 -38.21
N PHE A 777 20.51 -10.01 -38.82
CA PHE A 777 19.94 -11.33 -38.59
C PHE A 777 21.06 -12.40 -38.53
N PRO A 778 21.07 -13.27 -37.52
CA PRO A 778 20.29 -13.23 -36.27
C PRO A 778 20.53 -11.96 -35.43
N LYS A 779 19.53 -11.52 -34.64
CA LYS A 779 19.67 -10.38 -33.72
C LYS A 779 20.46 -10.78 -32.46
N VAL A 780 21.76 -10.96 -32.63
CA VAL A 780 22.71 -11.42 -31.58
C VAL A 780 23.90 -10.46 -31.50
N GLY A 781 24.30 -10.11 -30.29
CA GLY A 781 25.44 -9.24 -29.99
C GLY A 781 26.12 -9.65 -28.67
N LYS A 782 27.10 -8.86 -28.22
CA LYS A 782 27.85 -9.16 -27.00
C LYS A 782 26.94 -9.06 -25.76
N GLY A 783 26.56 -10.20 -25.20
CA GLY A 783 25.61 -10.33 -24.10
C GLY A 783 24.15 -10.17 -24.53
N TYR A 784 23.84 -10.17 -25.83
CA TYR A 784 22.51 -9.85 -26.34
C TYR A 784 22.00 -10.95 -27.27
N GLY A 785 20.79 -11.44 -27.03
CA GLY A 785 20.06 -12.30 -27.96
C GLY A 785 18.58 -11.96 -27.98
N GLN A 786 18.05 -11.67 -29.17
CA GLN A 786 16.63 -11.41 -29.39
C GLN A 786 16.03 -12.43 -30.34
N LEU A 787 14.97 -13.10 -29.91
CA LEU A 787 14.14 -13.93 -30.77
C LEU A 787 13.14 -13.08 -31.54
N THR A 788 13.15 -13.22 -32.86
CA THR A 788 12.26 -12.48 -33.77
C THR A 788 11.19 -13.35 -34.40
N ILE A 789 11.38 -14.67 -34.45
CA ILE A 789 10.49 -15.58 -35.18
C ILE A 789 9.52 -16.31 -34.21
N PRO A 790 8.20 -16.00 -34.22
CA PRO A 790 7.22 -16.65 -33.36
C PRO A 790 6.94 -18.11 -33.77
N ARG A 791 6.63 -18.96 -32.78
CA ARG A 791 6.32 -20.39 -32.93
C ARG A 791 5.28 -20.87 -31.91
N ARG A 792 4.02 -21.07 -32.32
CA ARG A 792 3.21 -22.25 -31.95
C ARG A 792 1.83 -22.25 -32.59
N GLN A 793 1.42 -23.46 -32.99
CA GLN A 793 0.10 -23.95 -33.42
C GLN A 793 -0.74 -22.94 -34.18
N SER A 794 -0.66 -23.02 -35.51
CA SER A 794 -1.85 -22.85 -36.34
C SER A 794 -3.02 -23.52 -35.62
N SER A 795 -4.13 -22.81 -35.44
CA SER A 795 -5.39 -23.44 -35.07
C SER A 795 -5.60 -24.69 -35.93
N GLU A 796 -6.42 -25.65 -35.50
CA GLU A 796 -6.86 -26.75 -36.37
C GLU A 796 -7.49 -26.25 -37.70
N THR A 797 -7.71 -24.93 -37.82
CA THR A 797 -8.22 -24.20 -38.98
C THR A 797 -7.21 -23.31 -39.72
N GLY A 798 -5.90 -23.33 -39.41
CA GLY A 798 -4.87 -22.67 -40.21
C GLY A 798 -4.81 -21.13 -40.15
N GLY A 799 -5.43 -20.49 -39.14
CA GLY A 799 -5.41 -19.04 -38.95
C GLY A 799 -4.40 -18.57 -37.89
N GLU A 800 -3.95 -17.32 -38.01
CA GLU A 800 -3.19 -16.61 -36.97
C GLU A 800 -4.13 -16.29 -35.78
N ARG A 801 -3.69 -16.49 -34.54
CA ARG A 801 -4.55 -16.30 -33.37
C ARG A 801 -4.78 -14.81 -33.07
N ASP A 802 -6.05 -14.45 -32.94
CA ASP A 802 -6.56 -13.10 -32.62
C ASP A 802 -5.90 -12.44 -31.40
N ASP A 803 -5.62 -13.19 -30.33
CA ASP A 803 -4.98 -12.65 -29.13
C ASP A 803 -3.51 -12.24 -29.33
N LEU A 804 -2.82 -12.84 -30.30
CA LEU A 804 -1.44 -12.48 -30.65
C LEU A 804 -1.38 -11.28 -31.60
N ARG A 805 -2.32 -11.18 -32.56
CA ARG A 805 -2.49 -9.97 -33.39
C ARG A 805 -2.79 -8.76 -32.50
N LEU A 806 -3.71 -8.92 -31.55
CA LEU A 806 -3.99 -7.88 -30.55
C LEU A 806 -2.75 -7.53 -29.69
N ALA A 807 -1.99 -8.52 -29.23
CA ALA A 807 -0.76 -8.27 -28.46
C ALA A 807 0.33 -7.55 -29.28
N GLN A 808 0.39 -7.78 -30.60
CA GLN A 808 1.30 -7.07 -31.50
C GLN A 808 0.93 -5.59 -31.64
N TRP A 809 -0.36 -5.27 -31.66
CA TRP A 809 -0.86 -3.88 -31.67
C TRP A 809 -0.46 -3.08 -30.42
N PHE A 810 -0.45 -3.71 -29.25
CA PHE A 810 0.00 -3.06 -28.00
C PHE A 810 1.52 -3.12 -27.81
N SER A 811 2.24 -3.84 -28.68
CA SER A 811 3.70 -3.82 -28.76
C SER A 811 4.12 -2.75 -29.77
N ARG A 812 5.24 -2.04 -29.56
CA ARG A 812 5.78 -1.08 -30.55
C ARG A 812 6.34 -1.73 -31.85
N SER A 813 5.75 -2.84 -32.29
CA SER A 813 6.12 -3.53 -33.52
C SER A 813 5.41 -2.86 -34.71
N SER A 814 5.99 -2.93 -35.91
CA SER A 814 5.29 -2.52 -37.13
C SER A 814 4.11 -3.46 -37.38
N VAL A 815 2.89 -2.95 -37.24
CA VAL A 815 1.64 -3.63 -37.56
C VAL A 815 1.49 -3.72 -39.08
N HIS A 816 0.96 -4.83 -39.62
CA HIS A 816 0.77 -4.95 -41.06
C HIS A 816 -0.39 -4.05 -41.49
N PRO A 817 -0.34 -3.35 -42.65
CA PRO A 817 -1.41 -2.43 -43.09
C PRO A 817 -2.80 -3.06 -43.27
N ALA A 818 -2.89 -4.39 -43.24
CA ALA A 818 -4.14 -5.15 -43.36
C ALA A 818 -4.71 -5.55 -41.98
N ASP A 819 -4.01 -5.27 -40.88
CA ASP A 819 -4.52 -5.53 -39.53
C ASP A 819 -5.48 -4.43 -39.04
N ASP A 820 -5.59 -3.29 -39.72
CA ASP A 820 -6.57 -2.23 -39.41
C ASP A 820 -8.02 -2.75 -39.54
N GLU A 821 -8.27 -3.69 -40.47
CA GLU A 821 -9.57 -4.34 -40.66
C GLU A 821 -9.98 -5.25 -39.48
N TYR A 822 -9.05 -5.60 -38.58
CA TYR A 822 -9.32 -6.48 -37.45
C TYR A 822 -10.30 -5.87 -36.43
N PHE A 823 -10.22 -4.57 -36.16
CA PHE A 823 -11.17 -3.88 -35.26
C PHE A 823 -12.55 -3.68 -35.90
N ASP A 824 -12.64 -3.77 -37.23
CA ASP A 824 -13.91 -3.72 -37.96
C ASP A 824 -14.57 -5.11 -38.04
N GLU A 825 -13.79 -6.20 -38.10
CA GLU A 825 -14.29 -7.58 -38.15
C GLU A 825 -14.58 -8.19 -36.78
N THR A 826 -13.79 -7.85 -35.76
CA THR A 826 -14.09 -8.21 -34.37
C THR A 826 -14.98 -7.13 -33.78
N ASN A 827 -16.23 -7.46 -33.45
CA ASN A 827 -17.16 -6.60 -32.69
C ASN A 827 -16.63 -6.31 -31.26
N PHE A 828 -15.45 -5.70 -31.13
CA PHE A 828 -15.13 -4.88 -29.97
C PHE A 828 -15.96 -3.62 -30.14
N SER A 829 -17.20 -3.67 -29.66
CA SER A 829 -17.94 -2.46 -29.34
C SER A 829 -17.05 -1.63 -28.42
N VAL A 830 -16.40 -0.61 -28.97
CA VAL A 830 -15.75 0.43 -28.19
C VAL A 830 -16.86 1.10 -27.39
N SER A 831 -16.96 0.79 -26.09
CA SER A 831 -18.04 1.21 -25.19
C SER A 831 -17.53 1.73 -23.86
#